data_AF-W7MP78-F1
#
_entry.id   AF-W7MP78-F1
#
_cell.length_a   1.000
_cell.length_b   1.000
_cell.length_c   1.000
_cell.angle_alpha   90.00
_cell.angle_beta   90.00
_cell.angle_gamma   90.00
#
_symmetry.space_group_name_H-M   'P 1'
#
loop_
_entity.id
_entity.type
_entity.pdbx_description
1 polymer ?
#
loop_
_entity_poly.entity_id
_entity_poly.type
_entity_poly.pdbx_seq_one_letter_code
_entity_poly.pdbx_strand_id
1 'polypeptide(L)'
;MSVKATDNAPQRASDEDGALLIKGHGTHLDTAAALNDEARVDLTFDGKSSLQHVLHNVMPPESYASNAAIRLHLGARAPCALNIVLQIVGSRGDVQPFIALGTELQKHGHRVRIATHDVFADFVRQSNLEFYPTGGDPSDLMAYMVKNPSLVPSVSSLMAGDISRKQDMVEEMLGEFWLSCIEPDPILGAPFIAEAIIANPPSFAHIHLAEALGIPVHLMFTMPYSPTRAFPHPLANIKQSNLDPKLTNYLSYGMVETLTWQGLGDIINDWRRKTLNLDPVSSADAPSLLSTHKIPYTYCWSPALVPKPPDWPPHIDVCGFFFREEPQYTPPDHIAQFLQAGPTPIYIGFGSIVMDDSARMTDLILTALQRSGARAIISRGWAKLGEGRSAENAIFIDDCPHEWLFKNVAGVIHHGGAGTTACGLLNACPTFIVPFFGDQPFWGSMVAKAGAGPFPIRHKELDIDNLTKAIETLLAPTTKTAALRISETMRTENGVAQAVQSFHHHLPRDTLTCDLLPGEAAAWTYDAKRLDKKDRKRFKNGLRLSPRALSVLSNRQKIDLTKMQLNHPKPLDIENRRWDPLTATSSALLGSLVEFSKGFGSLVSAPRSAADFSKGDRDVSTSSSAGKSAGKGISKMTSSVLKGSLVDVPLALTEGLHNLPELYGEKVRKHDKVTDWKSGTAEAGKNFAYNFLDASWWLFKQPAVGAVKGGPVGLVTGLGKAGFGLIAKPGSGKSLNILYRLFGPGGFESLLMGLVLTRLAMFGLLAYPALGIYKSIVGSLSKTEKKVLEARLAHDEYFAKMDPIGEQEIQVVLSSFGGGK
;
A
#
# COMPACT_ATOMS: atom_id res chain seq x y z
N MET A 1 -20.43 1.39 12.80
CA MET A 1 -21.41 2.38 12.31
C MET A 1 -22.44 1.64 11.47
N SER A 2 -23.63 1.35 11.98
CA SER A 2 -24.71 0.80 11.15
C SER A 2 -25.32 1.97 10.36
N VAL A 3 -24.99 2.04 9.07
CA VAL A 3 -25.64 2.95 8.13
C VAL A 3 -26.87 2.22 7.62
N LYS A 4 -28.07 2.71 7.92
CA LYS A 4 -29.30 2.19 7.30
C LYS A 4 -29.19 2.39 5.78
N ALA A 5 -29.08 1.29 5.05
CA ALA A 5 -28.78 1.26 3.62
C ALA A 5 -29.97 1.62 2.70
N THR A 6 -31.01 2.29 3.21
CA THR A 6 -32.26 2.49 2.43
C THR A 6 -32.55 3.92 1.98
N ASP A 7 -31.82 4.94 2.43
CA ASP A 7 -32.12 6.34 2.03
C ASP A 7 -30.97 7.10 1.35
N ASN A 8 -29.80 6.49 1.16
CA ASN A 8 -28.64 7.19 0.56
C ASN A 8 -28.47 6.86 -0.94
N ALA A 9 -29.36 7.37 -1.77
CA ALA A 9 -28.85 7.96 -3.00
C ALA A 9 -28.13 9.25 -2.60
N PRO A 10 -26.84 9.47 -2.95
CA PRO A 10 -26.21 10.75 -2.68
C PRO A 10 -27.04 11.83 -3.37
N GLN A 11 -27.70 12.69 -2.59
CA GLN A 11 -28.21 13.93 -3.16
C GLN A 11 -27.00 14.76 -3.54
N ARG A 12 -26.67 14.74 -4.84
CA ARG A 12 -25.80 15.72 -5.49
C ARG A 12 -26.49 17.08 -5.43
N ALA A 13 -26.48 17.71 -4.27
CA ALA A 13 -26.79 19.13 -4.17
C ALA A 13 -25.50 19.88 -4.54
N SER A 14 -25.50 20.52 -5.71
CA SER A 14 -24.50 21.53 -6.04
C SER A 14 -24.79 22.75 -5.17
N ASP A 15 -23.90 23.08 -4.22
CA ASP A 15 -23.80 24.46 -3.77
C ASP A 15 -23.34 25.33 -4.96
N GLU A 16 -23.66 26.63 -4.92
CA GLU A 16 -23.45 27.60 -6.00
C GLU A 16 -21.98 27.68 -6.51
N ASP A 17 -21.02 27.10 -5.78
CA ASP A 17 -19.58 27.04 -6.10
C ASP A 17 -19.09 25.71 -6.72
N GLY A 18 -19.97 24.72 -6.96
CA GLY A 18 -19.61 23.48 -7.68
C GLY A 18 -18.71 22.49 -6.90
N ALA A 19 -18.52 22.67 -5.59
CA ALA A 19 -17.79 21.74 -4.73
C ALA A 19 -18.63 20.48 -4.43
N LEU A 20 -18.05 19.29 -4.60
CA LEU A 20 -18.71 18.03 -4.26
C LEU A 20 -18.78 17.89 -2.73
N LEU A 21 -20.00 17.97 -2.19
CA LEU A 21 -20.27 17.85 -0.76
C LEU A 21 -20.76 16.43 -0.44
N ILE A 22 -20.04 15.69 0.41
CA ILE A 22 -20.44 14.38 0.91
C ILE A 22 -20.94 14.55 2.35
N LYS A 23 -22.24 14.30 2.57
CA LYS A 23 -22.85 14.28 3.91
C LYS A 23 -23.05 12.83 4.36
N GLY A 24 -22.58 12.53 5.56
CA GLY A 24 -22.87 11.29 6.27
C GLY A 24 -23.78 11.57 7.46
N HIS A 25 -25.01 11.06 7.41
CA HIS A 25 -25.92 11.12 8.54
C HIS A 25 -25.85 9.83 9.36
N GLY A 26 -25.39 9.95 10.60
CA GLY A 26 -25.20 8.82 11.51
C GLY A 26 -26.10 8.90 12.73
N THR A 27 -26.36 7.75 13.35
CA THR A 27 -27.15 7.67 14.60
C THR A 27 -26.50 8.44 15.75
N HIS A 28 -25.18 8.56 15.75
CA HIS A 28 -24.40 9.19 16.82
C HIS A 28 -23.55 10.39 16.36
N LEU A 29 -23.23 10.46 15.08
CA LEU A 29 -22.33 11.46 14.53
C LEU A 29 -22.79 11.80 13.11
N ASP A 30 -23.00 13.09 12.87
CA ASP A 30 -23.16 13.61 11.52
C ASP A 30 -21.81 14.16 11.04
N THR A 31 -21.50 13.93 9.77
CA THR A 31 -20.24 14.33 9.14
C THR A 31 -20.53 14.99 7.81
N ALA A 32 -19.72 15.99 7.46
CA ALA A 32 -19.70 16.51 6.10
C ALA A 32 -18.24 16.68 5.65
N ALA A 33 -18.02 16.43 4.36
CA ALA A 33 -16.73 16.61 3.72
C ALA A 33 -16.91 17.31 2.38
N ALA A 34 -16.04 18.28 2.10
CA ALA A 34 -15.88 18.89 0.79
C ALA A 34 -14.40 18.97 0.44
N LEU A 35 -14.05 18.80 -0.82
CA LEU A 35 -12.69 19.10 -1.28
C LEU A 35 -12.57 20.59 -1.58
N ASN A 36 -11.46 21.17 -1.17
CA ASN A 36 -11.11 22.54 -1.50
C ASN A 36 -10.05 22.60 -2.62
N ASP A 37 -9.75 23.82 -3.04
CA ASP A 37 -8.78 24.19 -4.07
C ASP A 37 -7.30 24.07 -3.64
N GLU A 38 -7.02 23.57 -2.43
CA GLU A 38 -5.67 23.41 -1.87
C GLU A 38 -5.29 21.91 -1.69
N ALA A 39 -6.01 21.01 -2.36
CA ALA A 39 -5.86 19.55 -2.24
C ALA A 39 -6.08 19.04 -0.81
N ARG A 40 -6.94 19.73 -0.05
CA ARG A 40 -7.33 19.35 1.29
C ARG A 40 -8.85 19.13 1.35
N VAL A 41 -9.26 18.38 2.36
CA VAL A 41 -10.65 18.05 2.62
C VAL A 41 -11.15 18.90 3.77
N ASP A 42 -12.06 19.82 3.47
CA ASP A 42 -12.84 20.55 4.46
C ASP A 42 -13.78 19.59 5.18
N LEU A 43 -13.59 19.42 6.49
CA LEU A 43 -14.35 18.49 7.32
C LEU A 43 -15.20 19.23 8.35
N THR A 44 -16.43 18.74 8.51
CA THR A 44 -17.35 19.14 9.57
C THR A 44 -17.79 17.92 10.37
N PHE A 45 -17.79 18.04 11.69
CA PHE A 45 -18.24 17.00 12.62
C PHE A 45 -19.31 17.55 13.57
N ASP A 46 -20.45 16.86 13.64
CA ASP A 46 -21.53 17.19 14.58
C ASP A 46 -21.93 15.96 15.40
N GLY A 47 -21.44 15.91 16.64
CA GLY A 47 -21.70 14.83 17.58
C GLY A 47 -23.04 14.95 18.27
N LYS A 48 -23.80 13.85 18.28
CA LYS A 48 -25.04 13.72 19.06
C LYS A 48 -24.69 13.28 20.49
N SER A 49 -25.55 13.57 21.46
CA SER A 49 -25.35 13.23 22.87
C SER A 49 -25.03 11.75 23.12
N SER A 50 -25.55 10.86 22.28
CA SER A 50 -25.32 9.41 22.34
C SER A 50 -23.92 8.96 21.93
N LEU A 51 -23.11 9.82 21.30
CA LEU A 51 -21.77 9.48 20.80
C LEU A 51 -20.79 9.12 21.92
N GLN A 52 -20.89 9.77 23.07
CA GLN A 52 -19.98 9.56 24.20
C GLN A 52 -20.00 8.10 24.69
N HIS A 53 -21.16 7.45 24.68
CA HIS A 53 -21.31 6.06 25.10
C HIS A 53 -20.71 5.05 24.12
N VAL A 54 -20.64 5.40 22.83
CA VAL A 54 -20.09 4.51 21.78
C VAL A 54 -18.56 4.57 21.73
N LEU A 55 -17.99 5.75 22.01
CA LEU A 55 -16.56 5.99 21.86
C LEU A 55 -15.68 5.28 22.90
N HIS A 56 -16.22 5.01 24.10
CA HIS A 56 -15.45 4.41 25.20
C HIS A 56 -14.89 3.00 24.85
N ASN A 57 -15.55 2.27 23.94
CA ASN A 57 -15.17 0.89 23.58
C ASN A 57 -14.48 0.78 22.21
N VAL A 58 -14.44 1.86 21.42
CA VAL A 58 -13.94 1.86 20.03
C VAL A 58 -12.60 2.60 19.91
N MET A 59 -12.31 3.51 20.84
CA MET A 59 -11.07 4.27 20.82
C MET A 59 -9.89 3.42 21.30
N PRO A 60 -8.71 3.54 20.66
CA PRO A 60 -7.48 2.96 21.19
C PRO A 60 -7.17 3.54 22.58
N PRO A 61 -6.38 2.84 23.41
CA PRO A 61 -5.93 3.36 24.70
C PRO A 61 -5.25 4.72 24.53
N GLU A 62 -5.40 5.59 25.52
CA GLU A 62 -4.79 6.93 25.50
C GLU A 62 -3.26 6.89 25.43
N SER A 63 -2.67 5.78 25.85
CA SER A 63 -1.24 5.54 25.77
C SER A 63 -0.94 4.05 25.62
N TYR A 64 -0.07 3.72 24.68
CA TYR A 64 0.58 2.41 24.61
C TYR A 64 1.91 2.37 25.37
N ALA A 65 2.33 3.48 25.98
CA ALA A 65 3.54 3.54 26.78
C ALA A 65 3.30 2.88 28.16
N SER A 66 3.53 1.57 28.25
CA SER A 66 3.91 0.97 29.52
C SER A 66 5.42 1.15 29.68
N ASN A 67 5.86 1.64 30.86
CA ASN A 67 7.21 1.81 31.49
C ASN A 67 8.53 1.28 30.85
N ALA A 68 8.60 0.96 29.56
CA ALA A 68 9.82 0.74 28.82
C ALA A 68 10.09 2.03 28.05
N ALA A 69 11.20 2.70 28.36
CA ALA A 69 11.76 3.73 27.50
C ALA A 69 11.65 3.26 26.04
N ILE A 70 11.12 4.11 25.17
CA ILE A 70 11.06 3.89 23.72
C ILE A 70 12.50 3.71 23.25
N ARG A 71 13.03 2.50 23.36
CA ARG A 71 14.30 2.14 22.78
C ARG A 71 13.99 1.95 21.33
N LEU A 72 14.39 2.93 20.51
CA LEU A 72 14.73 2.71 19.11
C LEU A 72 15.39 1.34 19.00
N HIS A 73 15.05 0.57 17.97
CA HIS A 73 15.41 -0.84 17.78
C HIS A 73 16.91 -1.06 17.50
N LEU A 74 17.78 -0.41 18.29
CA LEU A 74 19.22 -0.40 18.27
C LEU A 74 19.77 -1.81 18.15
N GLY A 75 20.42 -2.06 17.03
CA GLY A 75 21.07 -3.34 16.74
C GLY A 75 20.12 -4.42 16.19
N ALA A 76 18.86 -4.11 15.89
CA ALA A 76 18.01 -5.00 15.12
C ALA A 76 18.65 -5.26 13.74
N ARG A 77 18.78 -6.54 13.38
CA ARG A 77 19.33 -6.98 12.09
C ARG A 77 18.35 -7.89 11.38
N ALA A 78 18.27 -7.80 10.06
CA ALA A 78 17.51 -8.76 9.27
C ALA A 78 17.99 -10.19 9.57
N PRO A 79 17.06 -11.16 9.60
CA PRO A 79 17.43 -12.55 9.86
C PRO A 79 18.13 -13.20 8.65
N CYS A 80 17.94 -12.65 7.45
CA CYS A 80 18.57 -13.09 6.20
C CYS A 80 18.65 -11.92 5.19
N ALA A 81 19.45 -12.09 4.14
CA ALA A 81 19.40 -11.22 2.97
C ALA A 81 18.05 -11.38 2.24
N LEU A 82 17.55 -10.29 1.65
CA LEU A 82 16.22 -10.24 1.03
C LEU A 82 16.27 -9.47 -0.29
N ASN A 83 15.39 -9.85 -1.22
CA ASN A 83 14.99 -9.01 -2.34
C ASN A 83 13.90 -8.02 -1.89
N ILE A 84 14.23 -6.73 -1.80
CA ILE A 84 13.34 -5.69 -1.32
C ILE A 84 12.96 -4.78 -2.48
N VAL A 85 11.66 -4.58 -2.68
CA VAL A 85 11.13 -3.55 -3.59
C VAL A 85 10.65 -2.34 -2.79
N LEU A 86 11.12 -1.16 -3.17
CA LEU A 86 10.74 0.16 -2.65
C LEU A 86 9.76 0.80 -3.65
N GLN A 87 8.47 0.84 -3.33
CA GLN A 87 7.42 1.37 -4.20
C GLN A 87 7.05 2.80 -3.81
N ILE A 88 7.54 3.78 -4.57
CA ILE A 88 7.47 5.19 -4.20
C ILE A 88 6.77 6.00 -5.28
N VAL A 89 5.66 6.63 -4.91
CA VAL A 89 4.96 7.62 -5.75
C VAL A 89 5.23 9.01 -5.21
N GLY A 90 5.66 9.93 -6.06
CA GLY A 90 5.85 11.33 -5.66
C GLY A 90 6.91 12.07 -6.47
N SER A 91 7.29 13.22 -5.95
CA SER A 91 8.30 14.10 -6.52
C SER A 91 9.72 13.63 -6.18
N ARG A 92 10.73 14.39 -6.62
CA ARG A 92 12.12 14.18 -6.19
C ARG A 92 12.26 14.19 -4.66
N GLY A 93 11.47 15.00 -3.96
CA GLY A 93 11.46 15.09 -2.50
C GLY A 93 10.99 13.81 -1.82
N ASP A 94 10.20 12.98 -2.53
CA ASP A 94 9.72 11.69 -2.06
C ASP A 94 10.67 10.56 -2.44
N VAL A 95 11.24 10.58 -3.64
CA VAL A 95 12.13 9.51 -4.13
C VAL A 95 13.53 9.58 -3.48
N GLN A 96 14.09 10.77 -3.32
CA GLN A 96 15.46 10.96 -2.81
C GLN A 96 15.68 10.33 -1.41
N PRO A 97 14.79 10.50 -0.42
CA PRO A 97 14.88 9.80 0.87
C PRO A 97 15.02 8.28 0.73
N PHE A 98 14.32 7.66 -0.21
CA PHE A 98 14.30 6.21 -0.37
C PHE A 98 15.49 5.66 -1.14
N ILE A 99 16.20 6.50 -1.91
CA ILE A 99 17.53 6.17 -2.41
C ILE A 99 18.53 6.03 -1.25
N ALA A 100 18.49 6.95 -0.27
CA ALA A 100 19.33 6.85 0.92
C ALA A 100 18.99 5.58 1.73
N LEU A 101 17.69 5.29 1.93
CA LEU A 101 17.23 4.06 2.56
C LEU A 101 17.70 2.80 1.82
N GLY A 102 17.55 2.77 0.49
CA GLY A 102 17.95 1.63 -0.33
C GLY A 102 19.45 1.37 -0.26
N THR A 103 20.26 2.43 -0.29
CA THR A 103 21.72 2.34 -0.13
C THR A 103 22.11 1.79 1.24
N GLU A 104 21.41 2.19 2.30
CA GLU A 104 21.65 1.64 3.65
C GLU A 104 21.23 0.17 3.74
N LEU A 105 20.08 -0.21 3.16
CA LEU A 105 19.64 -1.61 3.08
C LEU A 105 20.67 -2.51 2.35
N GLN A 106 21.32 -2.03 1.29
CA GLN A 106 22.37 -2.76 0.59
C GLN A 106 23.58 -3.07 1.50
N LYS A 107 23.94 -2.18 2.43
CA LYS A 107 25.02 -2.44 3.42
C LYS A 107 24.70 -3.61 4.35
N HIS A 108 23.42 -3.96 4.48
CA HIS A 108 22.94 -5.13 5.23
C HIS A 108 22.78 -6.39 4.37
N GLY A 109 23.26 -6.37 3.12
CA GLY A 109 23.24 -7.52 2.22
C GLY A 109 21.94 -7.70 1.43
N HIS A 110 21.01 -6.74 1.50
CA HIS A 110 19.77 -6.80 0.72
C HIS A 110 20.01 -6.45 -0.74
N ARG A 111 19.28 -7.12 -1.64
CA ARG A 111 19.15 -6.73 -3.04
C ARG A 111 17.96 -5.78 -3.13
N VAL A 112 18.22 -4.54 -3.52
CA VAL A 112 17.22 -3.47 -3.42
C VAL A 112 16.88 -2.91 -4.80
N ARG A 113 15.57 -2.80 -5.06
CA ARG A 113 14.99 -2.21 -6.25
C ARG A 113 14.07 -1.06 -5.87
N ILE A 114 14.15 0.06 -6.58
CA ILE A 114 13.17 1.15 -6.49
C ILE A 114 12.25 1.09 -7.69
N ALA A 115 10.95 1.02 -7.43
CA ALA A 115 9.89 1.15 -8.41
C ALA A 115 9.26 2.55 -8.26
N THR A 116 9.47 3.40 -9.27
CA THR A 116 8.96 4.77 -9.30
C THR A 116 8.93 5.30 -10.75
N HIS A 117 8.57 6.56 -10.92
CA HIS A 117 8.44 7.21 -12.22
C HIS A 117 9.74 7.25 -13.02
N ASP A 118 9.61 7.13 -14.34
CA ASP A 118 10.71 6.94 -15.30
C ASP A 118 11.75 8.05 -15.27
N VAL A 119 11.33 9.28 -14.97
CA VAL A 119 12.23 10.45 -14.88
C VAL A 119 13.29 10.32 -13.79
N PHE A 120 13.10 9.42 -12.82
CA PHE A 120 14.06 9.17 -11.74
C PHE A 120 14.98 7.98 -12.01
N ALA A 121 14.86 7.32 -13.16
CA ALA A 121 15.61 6.11 -13.48
C ALA A 121 17.14 6.32 -13.37
N ASP A 122 17.65 7.40 -13.95
CA ASP A 122 19.09 7.72 -13.87
C ASP A 122 19.52 8.05 -12.44
N PHE A 123 18.68 8.75 -11.69
CA PHE A 123 18.97 9.14 -10.32
C PHE A 123 19.08 7.92 -9.39
N VAL A 124 18.20 6.92 -9.56
CA VAL A 124 18.25 5.64 -8.84
C VAL A 124 19.49 4.85 -9.23
N ARG A 125 19.73 4.68 -10.55
CA ARG A 125 20.84 3.84 -11.04
C ARG A 125 22.22 4.39 -10.70
N GLN A 126 22.40 5.72 -10.72
CA GLN A 126 23.65 6.37 -10.28
C GLN A 126 23.99 6.07 -8.81
N SER A 127 23.00 5.64 -8.02
CA SER A 127 23.18 5.22 -6.63
C SER A 127 23.40 3.71 -6.47
N ASN A 128 23.66 2.97 -7.57
CA ASN A 128 23.83 1.52 -7.62
C ASN A 128 22.62 0.70 -7.11
N LEU A 129 21.42 1.25 -7.26
CA LEU A 129 20.16 0.56 -6.95
C LEU A 129 19.50 0.06 -8.25
N GLU A 130 18.78 -1.07 -8.17
CA GLU A 130 17.95 -1.53 -9.29
C GLU A 130 16.75 -0.61 -9.47
N PHE A 131 16.30 -0.45 -10.71
CA PHE A 131 15.17 0.42 -11.04
C PHE A 131 14.08 -0.35 -11.79
N TYR A 132 12.81 -0.07 -11.47
CA TYR A 132 11.67 -0.54 -12.25
C TYR A 132 10.76 0.63 -12.60
N PRO A 133 10.47 0.86 -13.90
CA PRO A 133 9.59 1.95 -14.33
C PRO A 133 8.15 1.67 -13.90
N THR A 134 7.47 2.65 -13.32
CA THR A 134 6.04 2.53 -12.98
C THR A 134 5.13 3.37 -13.87
N GLY A 135 5.70 3.95 -14.93
CA GLY A 135 4.99 4.88 -15.79
C GLY A 135 4.65 6.21 -15.12
N GLY A 136 4.06 7.10 -15.92
CA GLY A 136 3.64 8.45 -15.52
C GLY A 136 4.80 9.44 -15.36
N ASP A 137 4.58 10.69 -15.80
CA ASP A 137 5.46 11.82 -15.49
C ASP A 137 5.02 12.43 -14.14
N PRO A 138 5.91 12.54 -13.12
CA PRO A 138 5.59 13.23 -11.88
C PRO A 138 5.20 14.68 -12.11
N SER A 139 5.70 15.31 -13.16
CA SER A 139 5.36 16.67 -13.56
C SER A 139 3.93 16.73 -14.09
N ASP A 140 3.47 15.71 -14.82
CA ASP A 140 2.06 15.60 -15.22
C ASP A 140 1.18 15.36 -14.01
N LEU A 141 1.57 14.47 -13.09
CA LEU A 141 0.82 14.20 -11.86
C LEU A 141 0.80 15.43 -10.93
N MET A 142 1.90 16.16 -10.80
CA MET A 142 2.04 17.37 -9.97
C MET A 142 1.38 18.59 -10.62
N ALA A 143 1.58 18.83 -11.93
CA ALA A 143 0.88 19.89 -12.66
C ALA A 143 -0.63 19.61 -12.68
N TYR A 144 -1.02 18.34 -12.75
CA TYR A 144 -2.38 17.90 -12.58
C TYR A 144 -2.89 18.14 -11.15
N MET A 145 -2.16 17.78 -10.09
CA MET A 145 -2.53 18.05 -8.70
C MET A 145 -2.59 19.56 -8.38
N VAL A 146 -1.76 20.37 -9.04
CA VAL A 146 -1.77 21.84 -8.92
C VAL A 146 -2.97 22.45 -9.66
N LYS A 147 -3.32 21.92 -10.85
CA LYS A 147 -4.47 22.40 -11.64
C LYS A 147 -5.81 21.85 -11.17
N ASN A 148 -5.80 20.65 -10.60
CA ASN A 148 -6.95 19.90 -10.13
C ASN A 148 -6.58 19.26 -8.78
N PRO A 149 -6.59 20.05 -7.69
CA PRO A 149 -6.24 19.63 -6.33
C PRO A 149 -7.14 18.49 -5.78
N SER A 150 -8.19 18.16 -6.52
CA SER A 150 -9.27 17.31 -6.10
C SER A 150 -8.99 15.82 -6.37
N LEU A 151 -8.82 15.04 -5.29
CA LEU A 151 -8.78 13.57 -5.30
C LEU A 151 -10.13 12.95 -5.71
N VAL A 152 -11.22 13.72 -5.65
CA VAL A 152 -12.53 13.36 -6.17
C VAL A 152 -12.88 14.30 -7.32
N PRO A 153 -13.42 13.80 -8.46
CA PRO A 153 -13.59 14.64 -9.64
C PRO A 153 -14.50 15.85 -9.42
N SER A 154 -14.06 17.04 -9.84
CA SER A 154 -14.95 18.20 -9.96
C SER A 154 -15.90 18.03 -11.16
N VAL A 155 -17.02 18.78 -11.17
CA VAL A 155 -17.94 18.80 -12.32
C VAL A 155 -17.24 19.31 -13.60
N SER A 156 -16.26 20.19 -13.47
CA SER A 156 -15.38 20.64 -14.56
C SER A 156 -14.44 19.53 -15.05
N SER A 157 -13.87 18.72 -14.15
CA SER A 157 -13.06 17.53 -14.50
C SER A 157 -13.88 16.44 -15.20
N LEU A 158 -15.17 16.31 -14.85
CA LEU A 158 -16.14 15.41 -15.50
C LEU A 158 -16.40 15.82 -16.95
N MET A 159 -16.50 17.12 -17.24
CA MET A 159 -16.76 17.65 -18.58
C MET A 159 -15.52 17.67 -19.49
N ALA A 160 -14.31 17.68 -18.92
CA ALA A 160 -13.04 17.71 -19.66
C ALA A 160 -12.51 16.33 -20.08
N GLY A 161 -13.10 15.22 -19.59
CA GLY A 161 -12.63 13.85 -19.87
C GLY A 161 -11.46 13.38 -18.99
N ASP A 162 -11.06 14.17 -17.98
CA ASP A 162 -9.89 13.93 -17.13
C ASP A 162 -10.04 12.69 -16.20
N ILE A 163 -11.25 12.19 -16.00
CA ILE A 163 -11.52 11.07 -15.08
C ILE A 163 -11.11 9.73 -15.66
N SER A 164 -11.44 9.47 -16.93
CA SER A 164 -11.05 8.22 -17.58
C SER A 164 -9.52 8.12 -17.66
N ARG A 165 -8.86 9.21 -18.05
CA ARG A 165 -7.39 9.30 -18.04
C ARG A 165 -6.79 9.04 -16.64
N LYS A 166 -7.41 9.58 -15.57
CA LYS A 166 -6.97 9.32 -14.19
C LYS A 166 -7.14 7.86 -13.77
N GLN A 167 -8.27 7.24 -14.13
CA GLN A 167 -8.53 5.85 -13.81
C GLN A 167 -7.53 4.94 -14.54
N ASP A 168 -7.24 5.23 -15.80
CA ASP A 168 -6.24 4.52 -16.60
C ASP A 168 -4.84 4.67 -16.01
N MET A 169 -4.43 5.88 -15.59
CA MET A 169 -3.13 6.11 -14.95
C MET A 169 -2.97 5.34 -13.63
N VAL A 170 -4.01 5.32 -12.78
CA VAL A 170 -3.96 4.57 -11.51
C VAL A 170 -3.96 3.06 -11.79
N GLU A 171 -4.76 2.58 -12.73
CA GLU A 171 -4.77 1.15 -13.11
C GLU A 171 -3.41 0.71 -13.69
N GLU A 172 -2.79 1.53 -14.54
CA GLU A 172 -1.44 1.33 -15.06
C GLU A 172 -0.42 1.26 -13.92
N MET A 173 -0.41 2.26 -13.03
CA MET A 173 0.50 2.31 -11.89
C MET A 173 0.35 1.09 -10.97
N LEU A 174 -0.89 0.67 -10.67
CA LEU A 174 -1.16 -0.56 -9.90
C LEU A 174 -0.64 -1.80 -10.63
N GLY A 175 -0.80 -1.85 -11.96
CA GLY A 175 -0.25 -2.88 -12.83
C GLY A 175 1.28 -2.94 -12.76
N GLU A 176 1.96 -1.81 -12.94
CA GLU A 176 3.42 -1.75 -12.92
C GLU A 176 3.99 -2.01 -11.53
N PHE A 177 3.32 -1.59 -10.45
CA PHE A 177 3.73 -1.99 -9.10
C PHE A 177 3.61 -3.49 -8.89
N TRP A 178 2.59 -4.16 -9.44
CA TRP A 178 2.55 -5.62 -9.43
C TRP A 178 3.73 -6.23 -10.18
N LEU A 179 4.01 -5.75 -11.40
CA LEU A 179 5.11 -6.28 -12.20
C LEU A 179 6.48 -6.00 -11.58
N SER A 180 6.67 -4.87 -10.90
CA SER A 180 7.91 -4.54 -10.19
C SER A 180 8.32 -5.61 -9.16
N CYS A 181 7.35 -6.36 -8.62
CA CYS A 181 7.55 -7.43 -7.66
C CYS A 181 7.98 -8.76 -8.28
N ILE A 182 7.76 -9.00 -9.57
CA ILE A 182 7.89 -10.34 -10.18
C ILE A 182 8.62 -10.37 -11.53
N GLU A 183 8.72 -9.24 -12.23
CA GLU A 183 9.39 -9.15 -13.52
C GLU A 183 10.85 -8.69 -13.36
N PRO A 184 11.76 -9.08 -14.26
CA PRO A 184 13.12 -8.57 -14.27
C PRO A 184 13.17 -7.06 -14.52
N ASP A 185 14.32 -6.43 -14.20
CA ASP A 185 14.59 -5.05 -14.64
C ASP A 185 14.53 -5.02 -16.18
N PRO A 186 13.74 -4.13 -16.81
CA PRO A 186 13.58 -4.09 -18.27
C PRO A 186 14.89 -3.88 -19.05
N ILE A 187 15.91 -3.29 -18.41
CA ILE A 187 17.22 -3.02 -19.01
C ILE A 187 18.22 -4.11 -18.63
N LEU A 188 18.36 -4.42 -17.33
CA LEU A 188 19.38 -5.35 -16.86
C LEU A 188 19.00 -6.82 -17.09
N GLY A 189 17.70 -7.12 -17.22
CA GLY A 189 17.18 -8.47 -17.50
C GLY A 189 17.35 -9.48 -16.35
N ALA A 190 17.93 -9.07 -15.22
CA ALA A 190 18.12 -9.94 -14.06
C ALA A 190 16.77 -10.30 -13.42
N PRO A 191 16.41 -11.59 -13.31
CA PRO A 191 15.18 -12.02 -12.66
C PRO A 191 15.07 -11.46 -11.24
N PHE A 192 13.87 -11.09 -10.82
CA PHE A 192 13.61 -10.52 -9.51
C PHE A 192 12.27 -11.00 -9.00
N ILE A 193 12.23 -11.35 -7.72
CA ILE A 193 10.98 -11.62 -7.02
C ILE A 193 11.07 -11.02 -5.62
N ALA A 194 10.08 -10.21 -5.26
CA ALA A 194 10.05 -9.52 -3.98
C ALA A 194 9.86 -10.51 -2.82
N GLU A 195 10.63 -10.28 -1.76
CA GLU A 195 10.54 -11.00 -0.48
C GLU A 195 10.11 -10.07 0.66
N ALA A 196 10.19 -8.76 0.42
CA ALA A 196 9.57 -7.72 1.23
C ALA A 196 9.22 -6.49 0.37
N ILE A 197 8.19 -5.75 0.79
CA ILE A 197 7.77 -4.49 0.18
C ILE A 197 7.96 -3.37 1.21
N ILE A 198 8.64 -2.30 0.79
CA ILE A 198 8.61 -1.01 1.50
C ILE A 198 7.91 -0.03 0.57
N ALA A 199 6.92 0.71 1.06
CA ALA A 199 6.16 1.63 0.21
C ALA A 199 5.73 2.89 0.94
N ASN A 200 5.46 3.95 0.20
CA ASN A 200 4.71 5.09 0.73
C ASN A 200 3.19 4.90 0.46
N PRO A 201 2.31 5.47 1.30
CA PRO A 201 0.86 5.30 1.13
C PRO A 201 0.30 5.69 -0.25
N PRO A 202 0.79 6.75 -0.94
CA PRO A 202 0.33 7.11 -2.28
C PRO A 202 0.52 6.05 -3.37
N SER A 203 1.25 4.95 -3.11
CA SER A 203 1.34 3.81 -4.05
C SER A 203 0.06 2.98 -4.16
N PHE A 204 -0.77 2.93 -3.11
CA PHE A 204 -2.03 2.18 -2.97
C PHE A 204 -1.97 0.65 -3.19
N ALA A 205 -0.96 0.12 -3.90
CA ALA A 205 -0.82 -1.30 -4.25
C ALA A 205 -0.30 -2.14 -3.06
N HIS A 206 0.53 -1.54 -2.21
CA HIS A 206 1.38 -2.17 -1.19
C HIS A 206 0.76 -3.38 -0.45
N ILE A 207 -0.41 -3.22 0.19
CA ILE A 207 -1.01 -4.24 1.06
C ILE A 207 -1.66 -5.35 0.24
N HIS A 208 -2.20 -5.02 -0.92
CA HIS A 208 -2.81 -5.97 -1.83
C HIS A 208 -1.75 -6.87 -2.49
N LEU A 209 -0.57 -6.30 -2.79
CA LEU A 209 0.58 -7.07 -3.26
C LEU A 209 1.13 -8.00 -2.18
N ALA A 210 1.19 -7.52 -0.93
CA ALA A 210 1.60 -8.31 0.21
C ALA A 210 0.65 -9.48 0.49
N GLU A 211 -0.66 -9.30 0.30
CA GLU A 211 -1.67 -10.37 0.34
C GLU A 211 -1.45 -11.39 -0.79
N ALA A 212 -1.29 -10.94 -2.04
CA ALA A 212 -1.10 -11.82 -3.19
C ALA A 212 0.19 -12.65 -3.12
N LEU A 213 1.27 -12.07 -2.58
CA LEU A 213 2.58 -12.75 -2.47
C LEU A 213 2.78 -13.46 -1.13
N GLY A 214 2.02 -13.08 -0.10
CA GLY A 214 2.21 -13.55 1.28
C GLY A 214 3.52 -13.10 1.93
N ILE A 215 4.04 -11.93 1.53
CA ILE A 215 5.32 -11.36 1.99
C ILE A 215 5.12 -10.16 2.92
N PRO A 216 6.10 -9.81 3.78
CA PRO A 216 6.00 -8.63 4.63
C PRO A 216 5.95 -7.32 3.83
N VAL A 217 5.08 -6.41 4.29
CA VAL A 217 5.01 -5.02 3.85
C VAL A 217 5.26 -4.08 5.03
N HIS A 218 5.98 -2.99 4.76
CA HIS A 218 6.29 -1.92 5.70
C HIS A 218 6.03 -0.57 5.04
N LEU A 219 5.25 0.29 5.67
CA LEU A 219 4.95 1.61 5.13
C LEU A 219 5.89 2.66 5.73
N MET A 220 6.51 3.47 4.88
CA MET A 220 7.37 4.55 5.33
C MET A 220 6.92 5.86 4.70
N PHE A 221 6.81 6.91 5.49
CA PHE A 221 6.30 8.17 4.98
C PHE A 221 6.83 9.40 5.71
N THR A 222 6.78 10.53 5.03
CA THR A 222 7.27 11.81 5.53
C THR A 222 6.19 12.58 6.30
N MET A 223 4.90 12.36 6.05
CA MET A 223 3.79 13.00 6.76
C MET A 223 2.92 11.98 7.51
N PRO A 224 2.19 12.36 8.58
CA PRO A 224 1.39 11.41 9.32
C PRO A 224 0.21 10.89 8.50
N TYR A 225 0.02 9.58 8.55
CA TYR A 225 -1.02 8.83 7.83
C TYR A 225 -1.80 7.86 8.73
N SER A 226 -1.32 7.67 9.97
CA SER A 226 -1.90 6.75 10.95
C SER A 226 -2.74 7.53 11.98
N PRO A 227 -3.95 7.06 12.32
CA PRO A 227 -4.82 7.73 13.27
C PRO A 227 -4.14 8.08 14.60
N THR A 228 -4.32 9.32 15.06
CA THR A 228 -3.89 9.80 16.38
C THR A 228 -4.77 10.94 16.87
N ARG A 229 -4.80 11.11 18.19
CA ARG A 229 -5.42 12.20 18.91
C ARG A 229 -4.57 13.48 18.94
N ALA A 230 -3.28 13.39 18.65
CA ALA A 230 -2.32 14.50 18.81
C ALA A 230 -2.50 15.62 17.77
N PHE A 231 -2.81 15.27 16.52
CA PHE A 231 -2.99 16.20 15.41
C PHE A 231 -3.89 15.57 14.33
N PRO A 232 -4.61 16.40 13.55
CA PRO A 232 -5.47 15.89 12.48
C PRO A 232 -4.64 15.34 11.31
N HIS A 233 -5.30 14.59 10.43
CA HIS A 233 -4.73 14.19 9.16
C HIS A 233 -4.25 15.42 8.38
N PRO A 234 -3.04 15.45 7.79
CA PRO A 234 -2.51 16.64 7.11
C PRO A 234 -3.40 17.17 5.97
N LEU A 235 -4.02 16.25 5.22
CA LEU A 235 -4.98 16.60 4.17
C LEU A 235 -6.35 17.05 4.70
N ALA A 236 -6.62 16.97 6.00
CA ALA A 236 -7.88 17.42 6.57
C ALA A 236 -7.81 18.90 6.98
N ASN A 237 -8.90 19.62 6.74
CA ASN A 237 -9.10 21.00 7.15
C ASN A 237 -10.41 21.10 7.94
N ILE A 238 -10.32 21.13 9.26
CA ILE A 238 -11.51 21.12 10.11
C ILE A 238 -12.16 22.52 10.08
N LYS A 239 -13.32 22.64 9.45
CA LYS A 239 -14.08 23.91 9.37
C LYS A 239 -14.96 24.13 10.59
N GLN A 240 -15.68 23.09 11.01
CA GLN A 240 -16.58 23.14 12.15
C GLN A 240 -16.59 21.80 12.88
N SER A 241 -16.52 21.84 14.21
CA SER A 241 -16.62 20.64 15.04
C SER A 241 -17.13 21.02 16.42
N ASN A 242 -18.15 20.32 16.93
CA ASN A 242 -18.58 20.41 18.33
C ASN A 242 -18.01 19.29 19.22
N LEU A 243 -17.15 18.44 18.65
CA LEU A 243 -16.46 17.36 19.35
C LEU A 243 -15.23 17.87 20.12
N ASP A 244 -14.77 17.05 21.08
CA ASP A 244 -13.45 17.21 21.70
C ASP A 244 -12.35 17.23 20.63
N PRO A 245 -11.40 18.20 20.64
CA PRO A 245 -10.39 18.33 19.59
C PRO A 245 -9.55 17.07 19.35
N LYS A 246 -9.27 16.28 20.39
CA LYS A 246 -8.51 15.03 20.24
C LYS A 246 -9.31 13.98 19.47
N LEU A 247 -10.61 13.93 19.69
CA LEU A 247 -11.50 13.05 18.92
C LEU A 247 -11.63 13.53 17.47
N THR A 248 -11.76 14.84 17.24
CA THR A 248 -11.81 15.41 15.89
C THR A 248 -10.54 15.06 15.10
N ASN A 249 -9.37 15.17 15.73
CA ASN A 249 -8.10 14.76 15.14
C ASN A 249 -8.13 13.30 14.71
N TYR A 250 -8.54 12.40 15.60
CA TYR A 250 -8.58 10.97 15.32
C TYR A 250 -9.56 10.62 14.18
N LEU A 251 -10.77 11.20 14.20
CA LEU A 251 -11.80 10.95 13.19
C LEU A 251 -11.43 11.49 11.80
N SER A 252 -10.59 12.52 11.72
CA SER A 252 -10.15 13.08 10.44
C SER A 252 -9.42 12.04 9.56
N TYR A 253 -8.67 11.10 10.16
CA TYR A 253 -7.98 10.04 9.42
C TYR A 253 -8.98 9.08 8.76
N GLY A 254 -9.98 8.61 9.52
CA GLY A 254 -11.02 7.73 8.97
C GLY A 254 -11.82 8.39 7.86
N MET A 255 -12.08 9.70 7.96
CA MET A 255 -12.76 10.45 6.90
C MET A 255 -11.92 10.56 5.63
N VAL A 256 -10.63 10.93 5.74
CA VAL A 256 -9.75 11.03 4.57
C VAL A 256 -9.57 9.68 3.90
N GLU A 257 -9.37 8.61 4.67
CA GLU A 257 -9.29 7.24 4.15
C GLU A 257 -10.59 6.80 3.45
N THR A 258 -11.75 7.13 4.02
CA THR A 258 -13.06 6.83 3.41
C THR A 258 -13.22 7.53 2.06
N LEU A 259 -12.83 8.80 1.95
CA LEU A 259 -12.91 9.56 0.71
C LEU A 259 -11.94 9.04 -0.34
N THR A 260 -10.72 8.69 0.09
CA THR A 260 -9.71 8.06 -0.77
C THR A 260 -10.24 6.75 -1.34
N TRP A 261 -10.85 5.91 -0.50
CA TRP A 261 -11.46 4.65 -0.96
C TRP A 261 -12.69 4.88 -1.85
N GLN A 262 -13.51 5.89 -1.61
CA GLN A 262 -14.61 6.22 -2.50
C GLN A 262 -14.14 6.65 -3.90
N GLY A 263 -12.99 7.32 -4.00
CA GLY A 263 -12.38 7.71 -5.28
C GLY A 263 -11.70 6.56 -6.02
N LEU A 264 -11.02 5.66 -5.31
CA LEU A 264 -10.11 4.66 -5.90
C LEU A 264 -10.56 3.21 -5.73
N GLY A 265 -11.49 2.92 -4.83
CA GLY A 265 -11.84 1.57 -4.40
C GLY A 265 -12.38 0.70 -5.54
N ASP A 266 -13.11 1.26 -6.49
CA ASP A 266 -13.58 0.55 -7.68
C ASP A 266 -12.42 0.12 -8.59
N ILE A 267 -11.44 0.99 -8.80
CA ILE A 267 -10.24 0.73 -9.62
C ILE A 267 -9.39 -0.35 -8.94
N ILE A 268 -9.14 -0.18 -7.64
CA ILE A 268 -8.37 -1.13 -6.83
C ILE A 268 -9.05 -2.50 -6.82
N ASN A 269 -10.37 -2.56 -6.59
CA ASN A 269 -11.11 -3.83 -6.57
C ASN A 269 -11.19 -4.51 -7.95
N ASP A 270 -11.28 -3.73 -9.03
CA ASP A 270 -11.20 -4.27 -10.39
C ASP A 270 -9.82 -4.86 -10.67
N TRP A 271 -8.74 -4.17 -10.31
CA TRP A 271 -7.37 -4.65 -10.43
C TRP A 271 -7.11 -5.89 -9.55
N ARG A 272 -7.57 -5.89 -8.30
CA ARG A 272 -7.50 -7.05 -7.39
C ARG A 272 -8.10 -8.30 -8.02
N ARG A 273 -9.30 -8.19 -8.60
CA ARG A 273 -9.97 -9.33 -9.25
C ARG A 273 -9.31 -9.75 -10.56
N LYS A 274 -9.00 -8.80 -11.44
CA LYS A 274 -8.53 -9.10 -12.81
C LYS A 274 -7.05 -9.51 -12.86
N THR A 275 -6.22 -8.90 -12.02
CA THR A 275 -4.75 -9.03 -12.07
C THR A 275 -4.23 -9.91 -10.93
N LEU A 276 -4.68 -9.67 -9.70
CA LEU A 276 -4.17 -10.40 -8.53
C LEU A 276 -4.96 -11.67 -8.19
N ASN A 277 -6.15 -11.84 -8.78
CA ASN A 277 -7.09 -12.91 -8.43
C ASN A 277 -7.42 -12.93 -6.92
N LEU A 278 -7.61 -11.73 -6.35
CA LEU A 278 -8.00 -11.51 -4.96
C LEU A 278 -9.46 -11.05 -4.86
N ASP A 279 -10.08 -11.33 -3.72
CA ASP A 279 -11.43 -10.86 -3.42
C ASP A 279 -11.46 -9.33 -3.27
N PRO A 280 -12.57 -8.67 -3.64
CA PRO A 280 -12.70 -7.23 -3.44
C PRO A 280 -12.71 -6.90 -1.94
N VAL A 281 -12.15 -5.75 -1.58
CA VAL A 281 -12.24 -5.19 -0.23
C VAL A 281 -13.55 -4.41 -0.10
N SER A 282 -14.28 -4.68 0.98
CA SER A 282 -15.49 -3.95 1.37
C SER A 282 -15.18 -2.48 1.71
N SER A 283 -16.05 -1.57 1.27
CA SER A 283 -15.95 -0.15 1.64
C SER A 283 -16.07 0.12 3.14
N ALA A 284 -16.61 -0.83 3.92
CA ALA A 284 -16.67 -0.71 5.38
C ALA A 284 -15.33 -1.01 6.06
N ASP A 285 -14.54 -1.92 5.50
CA ASP A 285 -13.28 -2.39 6.08
C ASP A 285 -12.06 -1.64 5.51
N ALA A 286 -12.18 -1.11 4.29
CA ALA A 286 -11.08 -0.42 3.62
C ALA A 286 -10.46 0.74 4.43
N PRO A 287 -11.24 1.65 5.08
CA PRO A 287 -10.65 2.79 5.79
C PRO A 287 -9.81 2.43 7.02
N SER A 288 -9.95 1.20 7.53
CA SER A 288 -9.20 0.69 8.68
C SER A 288 -8.28 -0.48 8.31
N LEU A 289 -8.08 -0.74 7.02
CA LEU A 289 -7.38 -1.92 6.55
C LEU A 289 -5.96 -2.01 7.13
N LEU A 290 -5.21 -0.91 7.07
CA LEU A 290 -3.84 -0.84 7.56
C LEU A 290 -3.74 -1.03 9.09
N SER A 291 -4.66 -0.43 9.85
CA SER A 291 -4.68 -0.54 11.31
C SER A 291 -5.18 -1.91 11.78
N THR A 292 -6.17 -2.48 11.11
CA THR A 292 -6.70 -3.84 11.37
C THR A 292 -5.64 -4.90 11.18
N HIS A 293 -4.83 -4.78 10.12
CA HIS A 293 -3.72 -5.68 9.85
C HIS A 293 -2.41 -5.33 10.57
N LYS A 294 -2.40 -4.26 11.38
CA LYS A 294 -1.21 -3.78 12.12
C LYS A 294 0.01 -3.68 11.21
N ILE A 295 -0.18 -3.10 10.03
CA ILE A 295 0.91 -2.92 9.07
C ILE A 295 1.97 -2.00 9.71
N PRO A 296 3.24 -2.44 9.79
CA PRO A 296 4.31 -1.63 10.34
C PRO A 296 4.44 -0.30 9.59
N TYR A 297 4.60 0.78 10.35
CA TYR A 297 4.83 2.13 9.85
C TYR A 297 6.12 2.70 10.40
N THR A 298 6.91 3.38 9.57
CA THR A 298 8.02 4.22 10.03
C THR A 298 7.92 5.61 9.44
N TYR A 299 7.81 6.59 10.33
CA TYR A 299 7.78 7.99 9.96
C TYR A 299 9.17 8.59 9.88
N CYS A 300 9.43 9.25 8.76
CA CYS A 300 10.74 9.73 8.34
C CYS A 300 10.93 11.20 8.76
N TRP A 301 10.65 11.52 10.02
CA TRP A 301 10.86 12.84 10.61
C TRP A 301 11.55 12.77 11.97
N SER A 302 12.11 13.89 12.38
CA SER A 302 12.79 14.00 13.68
C SER A 302 11.80 14.00 14.85
N PRO A 303 11.97 13.10 15.85
CA PRO A 303 11.21 13.16 17.09
C PRO A 303 11.47 14.44 17.90
N ALA A 304 12.55 15.17 17.63
CA ALA A 304 12.81 16.49 18.23
C ALA A 304 11.83 17.56 17.75
N LEU A 305 11.30 17.42 16.54
CA LEU A 305 10.27 18.30 15.99
C LEU A 305 8.86 17.77 16.31
N VAL A 306 8.59 16.52 15.93
CA VAL A 306 7.29 15.87 16.15
C VAL A 306 7.52 14.55 16.88
N PRO A 307 7.33 14.51 18.22
CA PRO A 307 7.53 13.28 18.98
C PRO A 307 6.49 12.23 18.60
N LYS A 308 6.82 10.94 18.81
CA LYS A 308 5.88 9.83 18.65
C LYS A 308 4.66 10.07 19.56
N PRO A 309 3.44 10.19 19.01
CA PRO A 309 2.22 10.25 19.80
C PRO A 309 2.10 9.06 20.76
N PRO A 310 1.66 9.29 22.02
CA PRO A 310 1.58 8.23 23.03
C PRO A 310 0.52 7.16 22.68
N ASP A 311 -0.49 7.54 21.90
CA ASP A 311 -1.57 6.67 21.42
C ASP A 311 -1.19 5.88 20.16
N TRP A 312 0.05 5.98 19.67
CA TRP A 312 0.54 5.10 18.61
C TRP A 312 1.04 3.75 19.15
N PRO A 313 0.57 2.63 18.57
CA PRO A 313 0.99 1.31 18.97
C PRO A 313 2.48 1.03 18.65
N PRO A 314 3.05 -0.06 19.20
CA PRO A 314 4.47 -0.38 19.01
C PRO A 314 4.92 -0.63 17.57
N HIS A 315 4.00 -0.89 16.63
CA HIS A 315 4.33 -1.12 15.22
C HIS A 315 4.47 0.16 14.38
N ILE A 316 4.37 1.33 15.03
CA ILE A 316 4.48 2.64 14.37
C ILE A 316 5.67 3.38 14.98
N ASP A 317 6.71 3.62 14.20
CA ASP A 317 7.95 4.25 14.65
C ASP A 317 8.14 5.66 14.09
N VAL A 318 8.95 6.45 14.77
CA VAL A 318 9.48 7.75 14.31
C VAL A 318 10.99 7.65 14.38
N CYS A 319 11.69 7.72 13.24
CA CYS A 319 13.09 7.31 13.15
C CYS A 319 14.09 8.46 13.00
N GLY A 320 13.64 9.66 12.61
CA GLY A 320 14.51 10.74 12.15
C GLY A 320 14.28 11.07 10.68
N PHE A 321 14.70 12.27 10.25
CA PHE A 321 14.67 12.63 8.84
C PHE A 321 15.74 11.85 8.04
N PHE A 322 15.45 11.61 6.77
CA PHE A 322 16.40 10.99 5.84
C PHE A 322 17.22 12.07 5.16
N PHE A 323 18.45 12.23 5.63
CA PHE A 323 19.43 13.12 5.03
C PHE A 323 20.39 12.35 4.12
N ARG A 324 20.89 13.02 3.10
CA ARG A 324 22.01 12.56 2.28
C ARG A 324 23.26 13.35 2.62
N GLU A 325 24.40 12.88 2.13
CA GLU A 325 25.63 13.65 2.17
C GLU A 325 25.50 14.91 1.32
N GLU A 326 26.07 16.00 1.81
CA GLU A 326 26.14 17.27 1.09
C GLU A 326 26.98 17.10 -0.17
N PRO A 327 26.47 17.52 -1.34
CA PRO A 327 27.25 17.43 -2.58
C PRO A 327 28.43 18.41 -2.55
N GLN A 328 29.52 18.07 -3.23
CA GLN A 328 30.57 19.04 -3.51
C GLN A 328 29.99 20.18 -4.36
N TYR A 329 30.05 21.41 -3.85
CA TYR A 329 29.48 22.58 -4.50
C TYR A 329 30.38 23.79 -4.32
N THR A 330 30.62 24.50 -5.42
CA THR A 330 31.32 25.79 -5.43
C THR A 330 30.33 26.85 -5.86
N PRO A 331 29.98 27.83 -5.01
CA PRO A 331 29.00 28.85 -5.35
C PRO A 331 29.54 29.76 -6.47
N PRO A 332 28.68 30.21 -7.40
CA PRO A 332 29.01 31.29 -8.31
C PRO A 332 29.46 32.56 -7.58
N ASP A 333 30.37 33.33 -8.20
CA ASP A 333 30.99 34.52 -7.60
C ASP A 333 29.98 35.53 -7.06
N HIS A 334 28.87 35.76 -7.79
CA HIS A 334 27.85 36.72 -7.36
C HIS A 334 27.15 36.31 -6.05
N ILE A 335 26.96 35.00 -5.80
CA ILE A 335 26.41 34.50 -4.53
C ILE A 335 27.43 34.70 -3.41
N ALA A 336 28.69 34.33 -3.66
CA ALA A 336 29.77 34.48 -2.69
C ALA A 336 30.00 35.94 -2.30
N GLN A 337 30.01 36.85 -3.27
CA GLN A 337 30.15 38.30 -3.06
C GLN A 337 28.97 38.86 -2.25
N PHE A 338 27.73 38.47 -2.56
CA PHE A 338 26.56 38.94 -1.82
C PHE A 338 26.57 38.49 -0.35
N LEU A 339 26.96 37.24 -0.09
CA LEU A 339 27.11 36.71 1.26
C LEU A 339 28.14 37.52 2.07
N GLN A 340 29.26 37.90 1.46
CA GLN A 340 30.33 38.69 2.10
C GLN A 340 30.00 40.18 2.29
N ALA A 341 29.10 40.73 1.47
CA ALA A 341 28.83 42.17 1.42
C ALA A 341 28.03 42.75 2.60
N GLY A 342 27.66 41.98 3.63
CA GLY A 342 26.85 42.50 4.75
C GLY A 342 26.31 41.45 5.72
N PRO A 343 25.23 41.76 6.47
CA PRO A 343 24.63 40.85 7.46
C PRO A 343 24.03 39.58 6.85
N THR A 344 24.18 38.42 7.48
CA THR A 344 23.70 37.12 6.96
C THR A 344 22.26 37.19 6.42
N PRO A 345 22.01 36.87 5.13
CA PRO A 345 20.69 37.00 4.52
C PRO A 345 19.73 35.89 4.97
N ILE A 346 18.44 36.06 4.73
CA ILE A 346 17.45 34.96 4.77
C ILE A 346 17.33 34.30 3.39
N TYR A 347 16.94 33.03 3.35
CA TYR A 347 16.55 32.37 2.11
C TYR A 347 15.03 32.50 1.89
N ILE A 348 14.62 32.74 0.65
CA ILE A 348 13.21 32.66 0.24
C ILE A 348 13.10 31.79 -1.01
N GLY A 349 12.32 30.71 -0.94
CA GLY A 349 12.10 29.87 -2.10
C GLY A 349 10.92 28.91 -1.94
N PHE A 350 10.01 28.94 -2.91
CA PHE A 350 8.80 28.11 -2.89
C PHE A 350 8.96 26.81 -3.69
N GLY A 351 10.13 26.50 -4.24
CA GLY A 351 10.38 25.26 -4.96
C GLY A 351 9.66 25.19 -6.32
N SER A 352 9.23 23.99 -6.73
CA SER A 352 8.58 23.72 -8.01
C SER A 352 7.10 24.13 -8.06
N ILE A 353 6.70 25.15 -7.32
CA ILE A 353 5.33 25.66 -7.29
C ILE A 353 5.11 26.56 -8.51
N VAL A 354 4.07 26.25 -9.30
CA VAL A 354 3.55 27.16 -10.33
C VAL A 354 2.63 28.16 -9.64
N MET A 355 2.88 29.45 -9.87
CA MET A 355 2.14 30.54 -9.24
C MET A 355 1.56 31.45 -10.33
N ASP A 356 0.27 31.79 -10.20
CA ASP A 356 -0.43 32.58 -11.21
C ASP A 356 0.09 34.03 -11.32
N ASP A 357 0.53 34.63 -10.20
CA ASP A 357 1.00 36.01 -10.15
C ASP A 357 2.35 36.13 -9.39
N SER A 358 3.41 35.68 -10.04
CA SER A 358 4.78 35.75 -9.51
C SER A 358 5.30 37.19 -9.38
N ALA A 359 4.79 38.12 -10.19
CA ALA A 359 5.16 39.53 -10.13
C ALA A 359 4.67 40.18 -8.83
N ARG A 360 3.39 40.03 -8.48
CA ARG A 360 2.84 40.52 -7.22
C ARG A 360 3.54 39.92 -6.01
N MET A 361 3.82 38.62 -6.03
CA MET A 361 4.55 37.96 -4.94
C MET A 361 5.97 38.52 -4.80
N THR A 362 6.67 38.74 -5.93
CA THR A 362 8.00 39.36 -5.93
C THR A 362 7.97 40.76 -5.33
N ASP A 363 7.03 41.61 -5.77
CA ASP A 363 6.92 42.99 -5.30
C ASP A 363 6.55 43.04 -3.80
N LEU A 364 5.69 42.12 -3.33
CA LEU A 364 5.36 41.94 -1.91
C LEU A 364 6.60 41.56 -1.08
N ILE A 365 7.38 40.57 -1.55
CA ILE A 365 8.61 40.12 -0.88
C ILE A 365 9.62 41.27 -0.78
N LEU A 366 9.90 41.95 -1.90
CA LEU A 366 10.87 43.04 -1.93
C LEU A 366 10.46 44.19 -1.01
N THR A 367 9.17 44.54 -0.95
CA THR A 367 8.65 45.57 -0.05
C THR A 367 8.78 45.17 1.43
N ALA A 368 8.48 43.92 1.77
CA ALA A 368 8.65 43.42 3.14
C ALA A 368 10.12 43.37 3.57
N LEU A 369 11.03 43.03 2.65
CA LEU A 369 12.47 43.08 2.90
C LEU A 369 12.97 44.51 3.14
N GLN A 370 12.47 45.49 2.38
CA GLN A 370 12.77 46.90 2.62
C GLN A 370 12.28 47.37 4.00
N ARG A 371 11.07 46.99 4.41
CA ARG A 371 10.51 47.37 5.72
C ARG A 371 11.24 46.71 6.89
N SER A 372 11.57 45.42 6.78
CA SER A 372 12.27 44.68 7.82
C SER A 372 13.78 44.97 7.88
N GLY A 373 14.35 45.56 6.83
CA GLY A 373 15.79 45.76 6.68
C GLY A 373 16.58 44.46 6.43
N ALA A 374 15.89 43.34 6.20
CA ALA A 374 16.53 42.05 5.96
C ALA A 374 17.13 41.98 4.54
N ARG A 375 18.26 41.27 4.42
CA ARG A 375 18.81 40.84 3.11
C ARG A 375 18.28 39.46 2.76
N ALA A 376 18.07 39.17 1.48
CA ALA A 376 17.56 37.87 1.03
C ALA A 376 18.30 37.26 -0.16
N ILE A 377 18.38 35.92 -0.16
CA ILE A 377 18.66 35.11 -1.35
C ILE A 377 17.33 34.50 -1.79
N ILE A 378 16.87 34.87 -2.98
CA ILE A 378 15.58 34.46 -3.51
C ILE A 378 15.79 33.43 -4.62
N SER A 379 15.29 32.21 -4.44
CA SER A 379 15.30 31.21 -5.49
C SER A 379 14.22 31.53 -6.52
N ARG A 380 14.60 31.60 -7.81
CA ARG A 380 13.67 31.87 -8.91
C ARG A 380 12.60 30.77 -9.01
N GLY A 381 13.02 29.52 -8.86
CA GLY A 381 12.14 28.35 -8.91
C GLY A 381 11.28 28.27 -10.18
N TRP A 382 10.23 27.46 -10.14
CA TRP A 382 9.28 27.34 -11.26
C TRP A 382 8.35 28.56 -11.38
N ALA A 383 8.19 29.31 -10.29
CA ALA A 383 7.44 30.56 -10.26
C ALA A 383 8.18 31.72 -10.96
N LYS A 384 9.44 31.54 -11.39
CA LYS A 384 10.27 32.59 -12.02
C LYS A 384 10.29 33.90 -11.23
N LEU A 385 10.43 33.81 -9.91
CA LEU A 385 10.49 35.00 -9.06
C LEU A 385 11.60 35.96 -9.51
N GLY A 386 11.33 37.26 -9.44
CA GLY A 386 12.32 38.27 -9.81
C GLY A 386 12.58 38.44 -11.31
N GLU A 387 11.72 37.94 -12.19
CA GLU A 387 11.82 38.24 -13.62
C GLU A 387 11.65 39.76 -13.87
N GLY A 388 12.66 40.41 -14.45
CA GLY A 388 12.65 41.85 -14.72
C GLY A 388 12.75 42.77 -13.48
N ARG A 389 13.15 42.24 -12.31
CA ARG A 389 13.30 43.01 -11.06
C ARG A 389 14.74 42.93 -10.53
N SER A 390 15.19 43.98 -9.87
CA SER A 390 16.46 44.04 -9.13
C SER A 390 16.26 44.77 -7.81
N ALA A 391 16.99 44.37 -6.77
CA ALA A 391 16.96 45.03 -5.47
C ALA A 391 18.37 45.02 -4.85
N GLU A 392 18.71 46.04 -4.06
CA GLU A 392 20.03 46.11 -3.41
C GLU A 392 20.18 45.09 -2.27
N ASN A 393 19.09 44.82 -1.55
CA ASN A 393 19.04 43.88 -0.42
C ASN A 393 18.65 42.45 -0.83
N ALA A 394 18.53 42.13 -2.12
CA ALA A 394 18.21 40.78 -2.56
C ALA A 394 18.94 40.35 -3.83
N ILE A 395 19.35 39.09 -3.89
CA ILE A 395 19.80 38.43 -5.13
C ILE A 395 18.83 37.34 -5.54
N PHE A 396 18.72 37.13 -6.85
CA PHE A 396 17.93 36.05 -7.43
C PHE A 396 18.85 34.95 -7.95
N ILE A 397 18.64 33.72 -7.50
CA ILE A 397 19.47 32.57 -7.85
C ILE A 397 18.64 31.46 -8.50
N ASP A 398 19.30 30.65 -9.31
CA ASP A 398 18.75 29.40 -9.84
C ASP A 398 18.95 28.26 -8.83
N ASP A 399 19.17 27.04 -9.31
CA ASP A 399 19.32 25.86 -8.46
C ASP A 399 20.61 25.94 -7.61
N CYS A 400 20.46 25.72 -6.30
CA CYS A 400 21.55 25.73 -5.34
C CYS A 400 21.27 24.68 -4.25
N PRO A 401 22.22 23.78 -3.93
CA PRO A 401 22.01 22.77 -2.91
C PRO A 401 21.64 23.40 -1.55
N HIS A 402 20.48 23.02 -1.01
CA HIS A 402 20.00 23.54 0.27
C HIS A 402 20.90 23.14 1.43
N GLU A 403 21.56 21.97 1.34
CA GLU A 403 22.49 21.48 2.35
C GLU A 403 23.69 22.43 2.54
N TRP A 404 24.13 23.07 1.45
CA TRP A 404 25.17 24.09 1.47
C TRP A 404 24.60 25.47 1.80
N LEU A 405 23.53 25.87 1.11
CA LEU A 405 22.97 27.22 1.20
C LEU A 405 22.47 27.55 2.60
N PHE A 406 21.80 26.60 3.27
CA PHE A 406 21.19 26.85 4.58
C PHE A 406 22.20 27.01 5.72
N LYS A 407 23.48 26.68 5.49
CA LYS A 407 24.56 27.01 6.43
C LYS A 407 24.95 28.50 6.38
N ASN A 408 24.56 29.20 5.32
CA ASN A 408 24.98 30.56 5.02
C ASN A 408 23.83 31.57 5.17
N VAL A 409 22.70 31.18 5.76
CA VAL A 409 21.51 32.03 5.92
C VAL A 409 21.04 32.09 7.38
N ALA A 410 20.38 33.19 7.73
CA ALA A 410 19.90 33.45 9.09
C ALA A 410 18.56 32.77 9.40
N GLY A 411 17.74 32.54 8.37
CA GLY A 411 16.43 31.91 8.43
C GLY A 411 15.93 31.56 7.03
N VAL A 412 14.87 30.76 6.94
CA VAL A 412 14.39 30.19 5.69
C VAL A 412 12.87 30.43 5.58
N ILE A 413 12.43 30.96 4.45
CA ILE A 413 11.01 31.09 4.07
C ILE A 413 10.75 30.18 2.88
N HIS A 414 9.83 29.23 3.03
CA HIS A 414 9.53 28.27 1.97
C HIS A 414 8.10 27.75 1.99
N HIS A 415 7.74 26.94 0.99
CA HIS A 415 6.38 26.43 0.78
C HIS A 415 5.92 25.44 1.86
N GLY A 416 6.84 24.63 2.40
CA GLY A 416 6.54 23.72 3.52
C GLY A 416 6.85 22.25 3.27
N GLY A 417 7.52 21.90 2.17
CA GLY A 417 7.87 20.52 1.88
C GLY A 417 8.78 19.93 2.96
N ALA A 418 8.49 18.69 3.37
CA ALA A 418 9.14 18.01 4.49
C ALA A 418 10.67 18.06 4.43
N GLY A 419 11.27 17.82 3.26
CA GLY A 419 12.73 17.86 3.07
C GLY A 419 13.34 19.25 3.24
N THR A 420 12.66 20.31 2.78
CA THR A 420 13.15 21.69 2.96
C THR A 420 13.06 22.10 4.43
N THR A 421 11.94 21.77 5.09
CA THR A 421 11.74 21.97 6.53
C THR A 421 12.84 21.27 7.33
N ALA A 422 13.12 20.01 7.00
CA ALA A 422 14.15 19.21 7.65
C ALA A 422 15.54 19.82 7.48
N CYS A 423 15.91 20.24 6.26
CA CYS A 423 17.20 20.85 5.97
C CYS A 423 17.38 22.18 6.71
N GLY A 424 16.34 23.01 6.76
CA GLY A 424 16.35 24.28 7.49
C GLY A 424 16.61 24.06 8.98
N LEU A 425 15.82 23.20 9.62
CA LEU A 425 15.96 22.88 11.04
C LEU A 425 17.29 22.20 11.35
N LEU A 426 17.78 21.29 10.50
CA LEU A 426 19.09 20.65 10.68
C LEU A 426 20.21 21.70 10.72
N ASN A 427 20.13 22.74 9.90
CA ASN A 427 21.08 23.85 9.87
C ASN A 427 20.75 24.97 10.87
N ALA A 428 19.92 24.67 11.87
CA ALA A 428 19.51 25.61 12.91
C ALA A 428 18.89 26.91 12.35
N CYS A 429 18.26 26.85 11.18
CA CYS A 429 17.57 27.99 10.62
C CYS A 429 16.14 28.06 11.16
N PRO A 430 15.76 29.16 11.83
CA PRO A 430 14.37 29.55 11.95
C PRO A 430 13.65 29.40 10.61
N THR A 431 12.45 28.86 10.62
CA THR A 431 11.75 28.46 9.39
C THR A 431 10.34 29.03 9.37
N PHE A 432 10.00 29.82 8.36
CA PHE A 432 8.64 30.31 8.11
C PHE A 432 8.05 29.61 6.89
N ILE A 433 6.84 29.07 7.07
CA ILE A 433 6.18 28.26 6.05
C ILE A 433 4.99 29.02 5.48
N VAL A 434 5.00 29.18 4.16
CA VAL A 434 3.91 29.76 3.36
C VAL A 434 3.25 28.62 2.57
N PRO A 435 2.20 27.98 3.09
CA PRO A 435 1.61 26.82 2.43
C PRO A 435 0.82 27.18 1.17
N PHE A 436 0.90 26.24 0.23
CA PHE A 436 0.16 26.18 -1.03
C PHE A 436 -0.83 25.03 -1.05
N PHE A 437 -0.42 23.82 -0.64
CA PHE A 437 -1.29 22.64 -0.64
C PHE A 437 -0.76 21.50 0.26
N GLY A 438 -1.57 20.45 0.41
CA GLY A 438 -1.14 19.18 0.98
C GLY A 438 -0.74 19.25 2.46
N ASP A 439 0.45 18.74 2.79
CA ASP A 439 0.99 18.61 4.15
C ASP A 439 1.71 19.87 4.65
N GLN A 440 1.90 20.87 3.79
CA GLN A 440 2.63 22.09 4.11
C GLN A 440 2.07 22.85 5.33
N PRO A 441 0.73 23.00 5.50
CA PRO A 441 0.19 23.62 6.72
C PRO A 441 0.52 22.85 8.00
N PHE A 442 0.61 21.52 7.92
CA PHE A 442 0.98 20.68 9.05
C PHE A 442 2.41 20.99 9.49
N TRP A 443 3.38 21.01 8.57
CA TRP A 443 4.77 21.36 8.88
C TRP A 443 4.92 22.75 9.45
N GLY A 444 4.25 23.74 8.85
CA GLY A 444 4.21 25.10 9.37
C GLY A 444 3.72 25.16 10.82
N SER A 445 2.64 24.43 11.10
CA SER A 445 2.08 24.34 12.45
C SER A 445 3.03 23.66 13.44
N MET A 446 3.75 22.61 13.02
CA MET A 446 4.70 21.90 13.88
C MET A 446 5.92 22.76 14.20
N VAL A 447 6.49 23.44 13.20
CA VAL A 447 7.61 24.39 13.38
C VAL A 447 7.23 25.52 14.32
N ALA A 448 6.04 26.11 14.13
CA ALA A 448 5.55 27.20 14.97
C ALA A 448 5.30 26.77 16.41
N LYS A 449 4.67 25.61 16.62
CA LYS A 449 4.45 25.04 17.97
C LYS A 449 5.75 24.70 18.68
N ALA A 450 6.80 24.34 17.94
CA ALA A 450 8.14 24.14 18.48
C ALA A 450 8.90 25.45 18.76
N GLY A 451 8.32 26.61 18.41
CA GLY A 451 8.93 27.92 18.58
C GLY A 451 10.06 28.22 17.58
N ALA A 452 10.27 27.37 16.58
CA ALA A 452 11.35 27.50 15.60
C ALA A 452 10.93 28.33 14.36
N GLY A 453 9.77 28.97 14.41
CA GLY A 453 9.29 29.86 13.35
C GLY A 453 7.93 30.49 13.66
N PRO A 454 7.46 31.41 12.80
CA PRO A 454 6.10 31.95 12.88
C PRO A 454 5.04 30.89 12.52
N PHE A 455 3.80 31.09 12.96
CA PHE A 455 2.67 30.32 12.45
C PHE A 455 2.53 30.49 10.93
N PRO A 456 2.16 29.41 10.20
CA PRO A 456 2.08 29.47 8.75
C PRO A 456 0.99 30.44 8.28
N ILE A 457 1.27 31.17 7.21
CA ILE A 457 0.33 32.09 6.57
C ILE A 457 0.15 31.63 5.13
N ARG A 458 -1.09 31.37 4.71
CA ARG A 458 -1.36 30.86 3.37
C ARG A 458 -0.93 31.88 2.32
N HIS A 459 -0.44 31.40 1.17
CA HIS A 459 0.02 32.27 0.10
C HIS A 459 -1.02 33.29 -0.38
N LYS A 460 -2.33 32.95 -0.31
CA LYS A 460 -3.45 33.86 -0.65
C LYS A 460 -3.71 34.93 0.42
N GLU A 461 -3.29 34.68 1.65
CA GLU A 461 -3.47 35.58 2.81
C GLU A 461 -2.22 36.42 3.07
N LEU A 462 -1.13 36.19 2.34
CA LEU A 462 0.08 37.00 2.47
C LEU A 462 -0.18 38.45 2.05
N ASP A 463 0.22 39.35 2.93
CA ASP A 463 0.28 40.78 2.70
C ASP A 463 1.63 41.32 3.22
N ILE A 464 1.89 42.60 2.97
CA ILE A 464 3.16 43.23 3.33
C ILE A 464 3.34 43.24 4.86
N ASP A 465 2.28 43.50 5.63
CA ASP A 465 2.37 43.68 7.08
C ASP A 465 2.62 42.34 7.77
N ASN A 466 1.89 41.30 7.37
CA ASN A 466 2.01 39.98 7.95
C ASN A 466 3.32 39.28 7.53
N LEU A 467 3.81 39.50 6.31
CA LEU A 467 5.14 39.00 5.89
C LEU A 467 6.25 39.72 6.65
N THR A 468 6.17 41.05 6.80
CA THR A 468 7.17 41.82 7.56
C THR A 468 7.25 41.31 9.00
N LYS A 469 6.10 41.15 9.67
CA LYS A 469 6.04 40.61 11.03
C LYS A 469 6.56 39.17 11.13
N ALA A 470 6.30 38.34 10.11
CA ALA A 470 6.84 36.99 10.04
C ALA A 470 8.36 37.00 9.91
N ILE A 471 8.95 37.89 9.09
CA ILE A 471 10.41 38.06 8.97
C ILE A 471 11.02 38.51 10.31
N GLU A 472 10.41 39.47 11.00
CA GLU A 472 10.87 39.92 12.32
C GLU A 472 10.85 38.78 13.35
N THR A 473 9.77 38.00 13.37
CA THR A 473 9.64 36.84 14.26
C THR A 473 10.67 35.76 13.91
N LEU A 474 10.90 35.52 12.61
CA LEU A 474 11.88 34.57 12.10
C LEU A 474 13.30 34.90 12.58
N LEU A 475 13.65 36.19 12.59
CA LEU A 475 14.97 36.69 12.97
C LEU A 475 15.13 36.96 14.48
N ALA A 476 14.07 36.74 15.27
CA ALA A 476 14.12 36.95 16.71
C ALA A 476 15.11 35.97 17.40
N PRO A 477 15.87 36.41 18.43
CA PRO A 477 16.82 35.55 19.14
C PRO A 477 16.20 34.31 19.77
N THR A 478 14.95 34.43 20.27
CA THR A 478 14.19 33.33 20.85
C THR A 478 13.89 32.24 19.83
N THR A 479 13.46 32.63 18.62
CA THR A 479 13.22 31.72 17.49
C THR A 479 14.50 31.00 17.07
N LYS A 480 15.62 31.73 16.99
CA LYS A 480 16.93 31.13 16.69
C LYS A 480 17.37 30.12 17.74
N THR A 481 17.13 30.41 19.01
CA THR A 481 17.48 29.52 20.13
C THR A 481 16.66 28.22 20.07
N ALA A 482 15.37 28.30 19.76
CA ALA A 482 14.52 27.13 19.56
C ALA A 482 14.99 26.28 18.36
N ALA A 483 15.31 26.91 17.23
CA ALA A 483 15.84 26.20 16.06
C ALA A 483 17.20 25.52 16.35
N LEU A 484 18.08 26.17 17.12
CA LEU A 484 19.36 25.58 17.57
C LEU A 484 19.14 24.33 18.41
N ARG A 485 18.23 24.36 19.39
CA ARG A 485 17.92 23.20 20.25
C ARG A 485 17.42 21.99 19.45
N ILE A 486 16.56 22.23 18.45
CA ILE A 486 16.07 21.19 17.55
C ILE A 486 17.23 20.64 16.72
N SER A 487 18.04 21.53 16.12
CA SER A 487 19.22 21.16 15.32
C SER A 487 20.21 20.28 16.11
N GLU A 488 20.52 20.65 17.35
CA GLU A 488 21.45 19.89 18.21
C GLU A 488 20.98 18.46 18.41
N THR A 489 19.66 18.26 18.62
CA THR A 489 19.08 16.92 18.74
C THR A 489 19.13 16.19 17.41
N MET A 490 18.68 16.83 16.32
CA MET A 490 18.66 16.26 14.97
C MET A 490 20.05 15.81 14.50
N ARG A 491 21.13 16.51 14.87
CA ARG A 491 22.51 16.13 14.51
C ARG A 491 22.97 14.82 15.15
N THR A 492 22.31 14.38 16.22
CA THR A 492 22.59 13.08 16.87
C THR A 492 21.74 11.95 16.32
N GLU A 493 20.75 12.26 15.48
CA GLU A 493 19.87 11.28 14.86
C GLU A 493 20.50 10.68 13.61
N ASN A 494 20.22 9.40 13.35
CA ASN A 494 20.53 8.76 12.09
C ASN A 494 19.25 8.12 11.54
N GLY A 495 18.41 8.95 10.91
CA GLY A 495 17.08 8.55 10.47
C GLY A 495 17.08 7.34 9.55
N VAL A 496 18.00 7.30 8.59
CA VAL A 496 18.11 6.22 7.61
C VAL A 496 18.47 4.89 8.29
N ALA A 497 19.51 4.87 9.13
CA ALA A 497 19.89 3.65 9.83
C ALA A 497 18.81 3.18 10.82
N GLN A 498 18.12 4.11 11.49
CA GLN A 498 17.02 3.79 12.39
C GLN A 498 15.79 3.24 11.63
N ALA A 499 15.51 3.73 10.42
CA ALA A 499 14.45 3.17 9.57
C ALA A 499 14.77 1.74 9.12
N VAL A 500 16.03 1.45 8.74
CA VAL A 500 16.46 0.08 8.43
C VAL A 500 16.30 -0.84 9.65
N GLN A 501 16.68 -0.37 10.84
CA GLN A 501 16.50 -1.13 12.07
C GLN A 501 15.03 -1.36 12.42
N SER A 502 14.17 -0.36 12.22
CA SER A 502 12.73 -0.50 12.37
C SER A 502 12.17 -1.54 11.39
N PHE A 503 12.57 -1.50 10.11
CA PHE A 503 12.20 -2.52 9.14
C PHE A 503 12.66 -3.91 9.57
N HIS A 504 13.91 -4.07 9.96
CA HIS A 504 14.48 -5.35 10.43
C HIS A 504 13.81 -5.88 11.71
N HIS A 505 13.35 -5.00 12.59
CA HIS A 505 12.61 -5.38 13.79
C HIS A 505 11.25 -6.00 13.43
N HIS A 506 10.56 -5.43 12.44
CA HIS A 506 9.20 -5.80 12.04
C HIS A 506 9.11 -6.98 11.07
N LEU A 507 10.26 -7.54 10.64
CA LEU A 507 10.29 -8.74 9.81
C LEU A 507 9.81 -9.99 10.58
N PRO A 508 9.05 -10.90 9.92
CA PRO A 508 8.56 -12.13 10.51
C PRO A 508 9.69 -13.18 10.60
N ARG A 509 10.60 -13.00 11.55
CA ARG A 509 11.86 -13.77 11.67
C ARG A 509 11.66 -15.29 11.60
N ASP A 510 10.64 -15.78 12.29
CA ASP A 510 10.40 -17.20 12.44
C ASP A 510 10.04 -17.89 11.13
N THR A 511 9.43 -17.18 10.17
CA THR A 511 8.88 -17.74 8.92
C THR A 511 9.64 -17.34 7.66
N LEU A 512 10.50 -16.33 7.76
CA LEU A 512 11.25 -15.77 6.63
C LEU A 512 12.52 -16.56 6.31
N THR A 513 13.10 -17.25 7.29
CA THR A 513 14.42 -17.91 7.16
C THR A 513 14.32 -19.37 6.75
N CYS A 514 15.34 -19.84 6.01
CA CYS A 514 15.50 -21.24 5.71
C CYS A 514 15.94 -22.03 6.95
N ASP A 515 15.29 -23.17 7.19
CA ASP A 515 15.55 -24.02 8.34
C ASP A 515 16.92 -24.75 8.27
N LEU A 516 17.47 -24.89 7.07
CA LEU A 516 18.74 -25.60 6.82
C LEU A 516 19.91 -24.65 6.50
N LEU A 517 19.61 -23.41 6.07
CA LEU A 517 20.56 -22.34 5.79
C LEU A 517 20.04 -21.03 6.42
N PRO A 518 20.22 -20.80 7.73
CA PRO A 518 19.56 -19.71 8.47
C PRO A 518 19.85 -18.28 7.99
N GLY A 519 20.85 -18.06 7.14
CA GLY A 519 21.16 -16.77 6.52
C GLY A 519 20.39 -16.48 5.22
N GLU A 520 19.60 -17.43 4.72
CA GLU A 520 18.87 -17.32 3.46
C GLU A 520 17.36 -17.23 3.66
N ALA A 521 16.69 -16.51 2.75
CA ALA A 521 15.24 -16.47 2.70
C ALA A 521 14.66 -17.83 2.27
N ALA A 522 13.63 -18.27 2.99
CA ALA A 522 12.86 -19.45 2.60
C ALA A 522 11.86 -19.08 1.50
N ALA A 523 12.08 -19.62 0.31
CA ALA A 523 11.16 -19.49 -0.82
C ALA A 523 10.11 -20.61 -0.84
N TRP A 524 10.40 -21.75 -0.20
CA TRP A 524 9.61 -22.96 -0.32
C TRP A 524 9.31 -23.62 1.02
N THR A 525 8.18 -24.31 1.11
CA THR A 525 7.79 -25.11 2.28
C THR A 525 7.43 -26.54 1.86
N TYR A 526 7.90 -27.52 2.64
CA TYR A 526 7.62 -28.94 2.46
C TYR A 526 6.80 -29.49 3.64
N ASP A 527 5.71 -30.20 3.35
CA ASP A 527 4.75 -30.68 4.35
C ASP A 527 5.41 -31.61 5.39
N ALA A 528 5.29 -31.25 6.67
CA ALA A 528 5.81 -32.01 7.80
C ALA A 528 5.32 -33.47 7.83
N LYS A 529 4.11 -33.75 7.33
CA LYS A 529 3.54 -35.12 7.28
C LYS A 529 4.32 -36.04 6.34
N ARG A 530 5.13 -35.48 5.46
CA ARG A 530 5.97 -36.22 4.50
C ARG A 530 7.40 -36.39 4.97
N LEU A 531 7.80 -35.68 6.02
CA LEU A 531 9.09 -35.87 6.66
C LEU A 531 9.10 -37.17 7.46
N ASP A 532 10.29 -37.73 7.64
CA ASP A 532 10.51 -38.84 8.55
C ASP A 532 10.13 -38.45 10.00
N LYS A 533 10.05 -39.43 10.90
CA LYS A 533 9.61 -39.18 12.27
C LYS A 533 10.53 -38.21 13.04
N LYS A 534 11.82 -38.18 12.73
CA LYS A 534 12.83 -37.37 13.42
C LYS A 534 12.74 -35.92 12.96
N ASP A 535 12.72 -35.69 11.66
CA ASP A 535 12.61 -34.37 11.05
C ASP A 535 11.21 -33.78 11.23
N ARG A 536 10.15 -34.59 11.19
CA ARG A 536 8.79 -34.12 11.55
C ARG A 536 8.71 -33.58 12.97
N LYS A 537 9.50 -34.13 13.92
CA LYS A 537 9.55 -33.62 15.29
C LYS A 537 10.25 -32.26 15.37
N ARG A 538 11.22 -31.99 14.49
CA ARG A 538 11.97 -30.74 14.41
C ARG A 538 11.19 -29.66 13.63
N PHE A 539 10.65 -30.03 12.48
CA PHE A 539 9.96 -29.14 11.54
C PHE A 539 8.45 -29.40 11.55
N LYS A 540 7.82 -29.23 12.73
CA LYS A 540 6.40 -29.57 12.95
C LYS A 540 5.44 -28.79 12.04
N ASN A 541 5.83 -27.57 11.67
CA ASN A 541 5.02 -26.66 10.85
C ASN A 541 5.40 -26.69 9.36
N GLY A 542 6.13 -27.73 8.94
CA GLY A 542 6.72 -27.84 7.62
C GLY A 542 8.19 -27.45 7.64
N LEU A 543 8.93 -27.97 6.67
CA LEU A 543 10.35 -27.66 6.45
C LEU A 543 10.46 -26.54 5.42
N ARG A 544 11.07 -25.43 5.80
CA ARG A 544 11.26 -24.24 4.98
C ARG A 544 12.64 -24.23 4.35
N LEU A 545 12.65 -24.08 3.04
CA LEU A 545 13.85 -24.24 2.21
C LEU A 545 14.08 -22.98 1.38
N SER A 546 15.32 -22.51 1.41
CA SER A 546 15.82 -21.61 0.39
C SER A 546 15.99 -22.37 -0.93
N PRO A 547 16.12 -21.65 -2.06
CA PRO A 547 16.40 -22.28 -3.36
C PRO A 547 17.68 -23.15 -3.33
N ARG A 548 18.74 -22.68 -2.65
CA ARG A 548 20.00 -23.43 -2.52
C ARG A 548 19.81 -24.71 -1.70
N ALA A 549 19.15 -24.64 -0.55
CA ALA A 549 18.85 -25.84 0.25
C ALA A 549 17.96 -26.85 -0.49
N LEU A 550 16.94 -26.36 -1.20
CA LEU A 550 16.06 -27.18 -2.04
C LEU A 550 16.85 -27.92 -3.13
N SER A 551 17.79 -27.23 -3.80
CA SER A 551 18.62 -27.84 -4.85
C SER A 551 19.45 -29.02 -4.32
N VAL A 552 20.04 -28.91 -3.13
CA VAL A 552 20.83 -29.98 -2.50
C VAL A 552 19.97 -31.20 -2.21
N LEU A 553 18.83 -31.00 -1.55
CA LEU A 553 17.94 -32.10 -1.18
C LEU A 553 17.34 -32.78 -2.41
N SER A 554 17.00 -31.99 -3.44
CA SER A 554 16.50 -32.51 -4.71
C SER A 554 17.55 -33.36 -5.44
N ASN A 555 18.78 -32.87 -5.56
CA ASN A 555 19.88 -33.57 -6.23
C ASN A 555 20.24 -34.90 -5.54
N ARG A 556 20.01 -34.99 -4.23
CA ARG A 556 20.19 -36.23 -3.45
C ARG A 556 18.91 -37.07 -3.32
N GLN A 557 17.85 -36.71 -4.04
CA GLN A 557 16.54 -37.39 -4.03
C GLN A 557 15.95 -37.57 -2.62
N LYS A 558 16.19 -36.60 -1.75
CA LYS A 558 15.75 -36.62 -0.34
C LYS A 558 14.33 -36.10 -0.14
N ILE A 559 13.79 -35.37 -1.12
CA ILE A 559 12.46 -34.76 -1.09
C ILE A 559 11.75 -34.93 -2.43
N ASP A 560 10.42 -35.02 -2.39
CA ASP A 560 9.57 -35.08 -3.57
C ASP A 560 9.17 -33.65 -3.98
N LEU A 561 9.77 -33.17 -5.08
CA LEU A 561 9.51 -31.84 -5.63
C LEU A 561 8.04 -31.60 -5.99
N THR A 562 7.28 -32.66 -6.26
CA THR A 562 5.86 -32.55 -6.61
C THR A 562 5.00 -32.04 -5.45
N LYS A 563 5.57 -31.98 -4.25
CA LYS A 563 4.88 -31.66 -2.98
C LYS A 563 5.40 -30.39 -2.32
N MET A 564 6.21 -29.61 -3.04
CA MET A 564 6.63 -28.29 -2.57
C MET A 564 5.49 -27.29 -2.71
N GLN A 565 5.44 -26.34 -1.78
CA GLN A 565 4.55 -25.18 -1.80
C GLN A 565 5.38 -23.90 -1.70
N LEU A 566 4.87 -22.80 -2.24
CA LEU A 566 5.48 -21.50 -2.02
C LEU A 566 5.41 -21.14 -0.53
N ASN A 567 6.49 -20.59 0.00
CA ASN A 567 6.50 -20.08 1.37
C ASN A 567 5.84 -18.70 1.41
N HIS A 568 4.88 -18.52 2.31
CA HIS A 568 4.25 -17.24 2.60
C HIS A 568 4.69 -16.81 4.00
N PRO A 569 5.77 -16.03 4.14
CA PRO A 569 6.33 -15.68 5.44
C PRO A 569 5.40 -14.78 6.28
N LYS A 570 4.55 -13.96 5.65
CA LYS A 570 3.56 -13.12 6.34
C LYS A 570 2.25 -13.12 5.56
N PRO A 571 1.45 -14.19 5.62
CA PRO A 571 0.17 -14.23 4.93
C PRO A 571 -0.73 -13.14 5.53
N LEU A 572 -1.23 -12.26 4.67
CA LEU A 572 -2.30 -11.32 5.00
C LEU A 572 -3.61 -11.91 4.47
N ASP A 573 -4.66 -11.83 5.26
CA ASP A 573 -5.98 -12.34 4.88
C ASP A 573 -7.01 -11.24 5.11
N ILE A 574 -7.40 -10.56 4.04
CA ILE A 574 -8.36 -9.46 4.12
C ILE A 574 -9.77 -10.07 4.14
N GLU A 575 -10.25 -10.38 5.34
CA GLU A 575 -11.61 -10.86 5.55
C GLU A 575 -12.62 -9.71 5.40
N ASN A 576 -13.61 -9.87 4.52
CA ASN A 576 -14.75 -8.95 4.44
C ASN A 576 -15.70 -9.23 5.62
N ARG A 577 -15.68 -8.37 6.64
CA ARG A 577 -16.53 -8.56 7.82
C ARG A 577 -17.96 -8.10 7.54
N ARG A 578 -18.90 -9.03 7.65
CA ARG A 578 -20.34 -8.74 7.52
C ARG A 578 -20.95 -8.63 8.92
N TRP A 579 -21.18 -7.39 9.35
CA TRP A 579 -21.41 -7.03 10.75
C TRP A 579 -22.80 -7.43 11.30
N ASP A 580 -23.85 -7.43 10.47
CA ASP A 580 -25.18 -7.89 10.87
C ASP A 580 -25.99 -8.48 9.69
N PRO A 581 -27.02 -9.31 9.90
CA PRO A 581 -27.76 -9.99 8.83
C PRO A 581 -28.40 -9.04 7.80
N LEU A 582 -28.81 -7.85 8.23
CA LEU A 582 -29.46 -6.88 7.35
C LEU A 582 -28.42 -6.17 6.49
N THR A 583 -27.31 -5.68 7.07
CA THR A 583 -26.23 -5.05 6.29
C THR A 583 -25.48 -6.05 5.42
N ALA A 584 -25.32 -7.29 5.86
CA ALA A 584 -24.75 -8.39 5.08
C ALA A 584 -25.61 -8.70 3.84
N THR A 585 -26.93 -8.86 4.03
CA THR A 585 -27.86 -9.13 2.94
C THR A 585 -27.98 -7.93 2.00
N SER A 586 -28.05 -6.71 2.52
CA SER A 586 -28.09 -5.49 1.71
C SER A 586 -26.81 -5.25 0.91
N SER A 587 -25.62 -5.50 1.47
CA SER A 587 -24.35 -5.35 0.75
C SER A 587 -24.18 -6.38 -0.38
N ALA A 588 -24.57 -7.64 -0.14
CA ALA A 588 -24.59 -8.69 -1.18
C ALA A 588 -25.60 -8.38 -2.31
N LEU A 589 -26.78 -7.85 -1.96
CA LEU A 589 -27.79 -7.40 -2.93
C LEU A 589 -27.32 -6.18 -3.73
N LEU A 590 -26.70 -5.20 -3.09
CA LEU A 590 -26.14 -4.02 -3.75
C LEU A 590 -24.99 -4.40 -4.71
N GLY A 591 -24.09 -5.29 -4.30
CA GLY A 591 -23.03 -5.82 -5.19
C GLY A 591 -23.61 -6.50 -6.44
N SER A 592 -24.66 -7.32 -6.24
CA SER A 592 -25.37 -7.99 -7.34
C SER A 592 -26.08 -7.01 -8.28
N LEU A 593 -26.68 -5.94 -7.73
CA LEU A 593 -27.34 -4.88 -8.50
C LEU A 593 -26.36 -4.01 -9.30
N VAL A 594 -25.18 -3.72 -8.73
CA VAL A 594 -24.11 -2.98 -9.42
C VAL A 594 -23.55 -3.79 -10.58
N GLU A 595 -23.28 -5.10 -10.39
CA GLU A 595 -22.84 -5.97 -11.49
C GLU A 595 -23.90 -6.12 -12.59
N PHE A 596 -25.17 -6.27 -12.21
CA PHE A 596 -26.29 -6.29 -13.14
C PHE A 596 -26.38 -4.99 -13.95
N SER A 597 -26.23 -3.83 -13.29
CA SER A 597 -26.28 -2.51 -13.93
C SER A 597 -25.09 -2.27 -14.86
N LYS A 598 -23.87 -2.70 -14.48
CA LYS A 598 -22.68 -2.67 -15.36
C LYS A 598 -22.88 -3.59 -16.58
N GLY A 599 -23.47 -4.78 -16.39
CA GLY A 599 -23.86 -5.70 -17.46
C GLY A 599 -24.87 -5.09 -18.44
N PHE A 600 -25.92 -4.44 -17.91
CA PHE A 600 -26.93 -3.75 -18.71
C PHE A 600 -26.36 -2.52 -19.44
N GLY A 601 -25.54 -1.71 -18.77
CA GLY A 601 -24.86 -0.55 -19.36
C GLY A 601 -23.93 -0.94 -20.52
N SER A 602 -23.25 -2.09 -20.45
CA SER A 602 -22.45 -2.63 -21.57
C SER A 602 -23.31 -3.07 -22.77
N LEU A 603 -24.56 -3.46 -22.53
CA LEU A 603 -25.56 -3.83 -23.55
C LEU A 603 -26.14 -2.61 -24.26
N VAL A 604 -26.30 -1.49 -23.55
CA VAL A 604 -26.85 -0.22 -24.05
C VAL A 604 -25.78 0.68 -24.68
N SER A 605 -24.50 0.54 -24.31
CA SER A 605 -23.39 1.29 -24.92
C SER A 605 -22.81 0.63 -26.18
N ALA A 606 -22.95 -0.70 -26.33
CA ALA A 606 -22.51 -1.45 -27.52
C ALA A 606 -23.08 -0.97 -28.88
N PRO A 607 -24.26 -0.31 -28.97
CA PRO A 607 -24.74 0.28 -30.21
C PRO A 607 -24.34 1.77 -30.39
N ARG A 608 -23.88 2.47 -29.35
CA ARG A 608 -23.60 3.93 -29.42
C ARG A 608 -22.18 4.26 -29.88
N SER A 609 -21.18 3.43 -29.61
CA SER A 609 -19.82 3.61 -30.14
C SER A 609 -19.63 3.13 -31.59
N ALA A 610 -20.66 2.52 -32.20
CA ALA A 610 -20.68 2.16 -33.61
C ALA A 610 -21.36 3.23 -34.51
N ALA A 611 -21.93 4.28 -33.92
CA ALA A 611 -22.66 5.32 -34.66
C ALA A 611 -21.81 6.55 -35.02
N ASP A 612 -20.64 6.73 -34.41
CA ASP A 612 -19.71 7.85 -34.74
C ASP A 612 -18.58 7.47 -35.72
N PHE A 613 -18.58 6.24 -36.25
CA PHE A 613 -17.71 5.82 -37.36
C PHE A 613 -18.52 5.14 -38.47
N SER A 614 -19.32 5.91 -39.22
CA SER A 614 -19.89 5.46 -40.49
C SER A 614 -20.45 6.62 -41.32
N LYS A 615 -19.57 7.48 -41.84
CA LYS A 615 -19.77 8.11 -43.16
C LYS A 615 -18.59 7.70 -44.03
N GLY A 616 -18.73 6.61 -44.76
CA GLY A 616 -17.75 6.17 -45.76
C GLY A 616 -17.71 4.66 -45.94
N ASP A 617 -18.26 4.23 -47.08
CA ASP A 617 -18.21 2.91 -47.71
C ASP A 617 -18.79 1.65 -47.02
N ARG A 618 -19.66 0.99 -47.81
CA ARG A 618 -20.26 -0.29 -47.49
C ARG A 618 -19.35 -1.39 -48.04
N ASP A 619 -18.80 -2.21 -47.15
CA ASP A 619 -18.45 -3.59 -47.48
C ASP A 619 -18.69 -4.53 -46.29
N VAL A 620 -19.12 -5.74 -46.64
CA VAL A 620 -19.80 -6.73 -45.79
C VAL A 620 -18.80 -7.47 -44.88
N SER A 621 -18.88 -7.28 -43.55
CA SER A 621 -18.47 -8.30 -42.52
C SER A 621 -18.91 -8.01 -41.06
N THR A 622 -19.76 -7.02 -40.80
CA THR A 622 -20.06 -6.51 -39.44
C THR A 622 -21.05 -7.32 -38.58
N SER A 623 -21.48 -8.52 -38.98
CA SER A 623 -22.42 -9.33 -38.18
C SER A 623 -21.77 -10.19 -37.07
N SER A 624 -20.44 -10.31 -37.02
CA SER A 624 -19.76 -11.22 -36.08
C SER A 624 -19.17 -10.57 -34.82
N SER A 625 -19.07 -9.23 -34.75
CA SER A 625 -18.53 -8.50 -33.60
C SER A 625 -19.63 -8.06 -32.60
N ALA A 626 -20.78 -7.61 -33.10
CA ALA A 626 -21.93 -7.21 -32.28
C ALA A 626 -22.60 -8.39 -31.54
N GLY A 627 -22.64 -9.58 -32.15
CA GLY A 627 -23.16 -10.79 -31.50
C GLY A 627 -22.29 -11.31 -30.35
N LYS A 628 -20.96 -11.10 -30.43
CA LYS A 628 -20.01 -11.50 -29.38
C LYS A 628 -20.03 -10.56 -28.17
N SER A 629 -20.31 -9.28 -28.36
CA SER A 629 -20.45 -8.31 -27.26
C SER A 629 -21.79 -8.46 -26.52
N ALA A 630 -22.90 -8.64 -27.25
CA ALA A 630 -24.22 -8.92 -26.65
C ALA A 630 -24.25 -10.26 -25.88
N GLY A 631 -23.63 -11.32 -26.42
CA GLY A 631 -23.50 -12.62 -25.75
C GLY A 631 -22.68 -12.56 -24.45
N LYS A 632 -21.62 -11.75 -24.40
CA LYS A 632 -20.85 -11.50 -23.17
C LYS A 632 -21.66 -10.71 -22.13
N GLY A 633 -22.50 -9.76 -22.55
CA GLY A 633 -23.37 -8.98 -21.65
C GLY A 633 -24.45 -9.83 -20.99
N ILE A 634 -25.14 -10.66 -21.78
CA ILE A 634 -26.19 -11.58 -21.28
C ILE A 634 -25.59 -12.65 -20.36
N SER A 635 -24.45 -13.24 -20.74
CA SER A 635 -23.76 -14.23 -19.91
C SER A 635 -23.35 -13.66 -18.54
N LYS A 636 -22.88 -12.40 -18.49
CA LYS A 636 -22.53 -11.72 -17.23
C LYS A 636 -23.77 -11.44 -16.38
N MET A 637 -24.88 -10.99 -16.99
CA MET A 637 -26.15 -10.77 -16.27
C MET A 637 -26.68 -12.07 -15.65
N THR A 638 -26.71 -13.17 -16.41
CA THR A 638 -27.19 -14.46 -15.90
C THR A 638 -26.27 -15.05 -14.83
N SER A 639 -24.94 -14.92 -14.99
CA SER A 639 -24.00 -15.39 -13.97
C SER A 639 -24.10 -14.58 -12.67
N SER A 640 -24.28 -13.26 -12.74
CA SER A 640 -24.38 -12.40 -11.55
C SER A 640 -25.69 -12.64 -10.78
N VAL A 641 -26.81 -12.90 -11.46
CA VAL A 641 -28.08 -13.29 -10.81
C VAL A 641 -27.96 -14.64 -10.10
N LEU A 642 -27.31 -15.63 -10.74
CA LEU A 642 -27.12 -16.96 -10.14
C LEU A 642 -26.13 -16.94 -8.97
N LYS A 643 -25.00 -16.22 -9.10
CA LYS A 643 -24.01 -16.07 -8.03
C LYS A 643 -24.58 -15.30 -6.84
N GLY A 644 -25.27 -14.18 -7.10
CA GLY A 644 -25.91 -13.36 -6.09
C GLY A 644 -27.00 -14.10 -5.29
N SER A 645 -27.86 -14.86 -5.97
CA SER A 645 -29.00 -15.55 -5.33
C SER A 645 -28.67 -16.89 -4.67
N LEU A 646 -27.69 -17.65 -5.18
CA LEU A 646 -27.40 -19.01 -4.70
C LEU A 646 -26.19 -19.12 -3.78
N VAL A 647 -25.26 -18.15 -3.84
CA VAL A 647 -23.99 -18.21 -3.09
C VAL A 647 -23.85 -16.99 -2.19
N ASP A 648 -23.89 -15.78 -2.76
CA ASP A 648 -23.47 -14.58 -2.03
C ASP A 648 -24.50 -14.16 -0.96
N VAL A 649 -25.81 -14.25 -1.23
CA VAL A 649 -26.88 -13.92 -0.27
C VAL A 649 -26.99 -14.95 0.88
N PRO A 650 -27.02 -16.27 0.64
CA PRO A 650 -27.02 -17.26 1.73
C PRO A 650 -25.75 -17.21 2.58
N LEU A 651 -24.58 -17.00 1.96
CA LEU A 651 -23.31 -16.82 2.68
C LEU A 651 -23.33 -15.52 3.51
N ALA A 652 -23.83 -14.40 2.95
CA ALA A 652 -24.00 -13.15 3.68
C ALA A 652 -24.86 -13.29 4.92
N LEU A 653 -26.01 -13.96 4.77
CA LEU A 653 -26.96 -14.17 5.84
C LEU A 653 -26.34 -15.05 6.94
N THR A 654 -25.59 -16.07 6.54
CA THR A 654 -24.88 -16.97 7.47
C THR A 654 -23.79 -16.22 8.24
N GLU A 655 -22.96 -15.43 7.56
CA GLU A 655 -21.92 -14.60 8.18
C GLU A 655 -22.51 -13.50 9.09
N GLY A 656 -23.58 -12.84 8.66
CA GLY A 656 -24.26 -11.82 9.46
C GLY A 656 -24.94 -12.37 10.71
N LEU A 657 -25.51 -13.59 10.65
CA LEU A 657 -26.07 -14.27 11.81
C LEU A 657 -24.97 -14.80 12.76
N HIS A 658 -23.83 -15.22 12.21
CA HIS A 658 -22.67 -15.69 12.98
C HIS A 658 -22.00 -14.58 13.80
N ASN A 659 -21.94 -13.35 13.27
CA ASN A 659 -21.34 -12.19 13.95
C ASN A 659 -22.31 -11.46 14.90
N LEU A 660 -23.59 -11.84 14.92
CA LEU A 660 -24.63 -11.23 15.75
C LEU A 660 -24.29 -11.19 17.26
N PRO A 661 -23.67 -12.23 17.88
CA PRO A 661 -23.31 -12.21 19.30
C PRO A 661 -22.19 -11.20 19.64
N GLU A 662 -21.30 -10.86 18.68
CA GLU A 662 -20.21 -9.90 18.89
C GLU A 662 -20.75 -8.47 19.11
N LEU A 663 -21.88 -8.14 18.48
CA LEU A 663 -22.60 -6.87 18.68
C LEU A 663 -23.18 -6.71 20.10
N TYR A 664 -23.32 -7.80 20.86
CA TYR A 664 -23.81 -7.81 22.24
C TYR A 664 -22.69 -8.08 23.27
N GLY A 665 -21.43 -8.08 22.84
CA GLY A 665 -20.27 -8.23 23.73
C GLY A 665 -19.87 -9.67 24.06
N GLU A 666 -20.40 -10.67 23.34
CA GLU A 666 -19.99 -12.07 23.48
C GLU A 666 -18.84 -12.44 22.53
N LYS A 667 -18.01 -13.42 22.93
CA LYS A 667 -16.89 -13.89 22.10
C LYS A 667 -17.36 -14.90 21.06
N VAL A 668 -17.31 -14.52 19.79
CA VAL A 668 -17.59 -15.40 18.65
C VAL A 668 -16.39 -16.31 18.36
N ARG A 669 -16.66 -17.57 17.99
CA ARG A 669 -15.63 -18.56 17.62
C ARG A 669 -15.18 -18.32 16.18
N LYS A 670 -13.86 -18.21 15.96
CA LYS A 670 -13.27 -18.10 14.62
C LYS A 670 -13.32 -19.44 13.89
N HIS A 671 -13.68 -19.44 12.61
CA HIS A 671 -13.67 -20.63 11.73
C HIS A 671 -12.29 -20.82 11.09
N ASP A 672 -11.99 -22.03 10.62
CA ASP A 672 -10.76 -22.29 9.84
C ASP A 672 -10.92 -21.80 8.38
N LYS A 673 -9.81 -21.49 7.71
CA LYS A 673 -9.79 -20.92 6.35
C LYS A 673 -10.34 -21.88 5.29
N VAL A 674 -11.23 -21.41 4.42
CA VAL A 674 -11.70 -22.13 3.23
C VAL A 674 -10.82 -21.75 2.04
N THR A 675 -9.98 -22.68 1.58
CA THR A 675 -9.00 -22.48 0.49
C THR A 675 -9.31 -23.30 -0.76
N ASP A 676 -10.14 -24.34 -0.61
CA ASP A 676 -10.56 -25.25 -1.67
C ASP A 676 -11.91 -25.91 -1.32
N TRP A 677 -12.46 -26.68 -2.26
CA TRP A 677 -13.75 -27.35 -2.04
C TRP A 677 -13.73 -28.35 -0.86
N LYS A 678 -12.56 -28.90 -0.49
CA LYS A 678 -12.40 -29.86 0.60
C LYS A 678 -12.40 -29.18 1.97
N SER A 679 -11.71 -28.05 2.10
CA SER A 679 -11.75 -27.19 3.28
C SER A 679 -13.11 -26.55 3.46
N GLY A 680 -13.76 -26.12 2.36
CA GLY A 680 -15.12 -25.59 2.40
C GLY A 680 -16.16 -26.61 2.89
N THR A 681 -16.08 -27.87 2.43
CA THR A 681 -16.96 -28.94 2.92
C THR A 681 -16.62 -29.39 4.34
N ALA A 682 -15.34 -29.43 4.72
CA ALA A 682 -14.94 -29.73 6.08
C ALA A 682 -15.41 -28.67 7.07
N GLU A 683 -15.31 -27.39 6.72
CA GLU A 683 -15.76 -26.28 7.56
C GLU A 683 -17.28 -26.19 7.63
N ALA A 684 -17.98 -26.39 6.50
CA ALA A 684 -19.43 -26.54 6.48
C ALA A 684 -19.90 -27.70 7.39
N GLY A 685 -19.17 -28.82 7.40
CA GLY A 685 -19.45 -29.95 8.29
C GLY A 685 -19.22 -29.65 9.78
N LYS A 686 -18.15 -28.93 10.12
CA LYS A 686 -17.88 -28.48 11.50
C LYS A 686 -18.94 -27.48 11.98
N ASN A 687 -19.25 -26.46 11.18
CA ASN A 687 -20.27 -25.47 11.50
C ASN A 687 -21.67 -26.08 11.59
N PHE A 688 -22.00 -27.03 10.71
CA PHE A 688 -23.23 -27.80 10.83
C PHE A 688 -23.26 -28.59 12.14
N ALA A 689 -22.19 -29.29 12.52
CA ALA A 689 -22.14 -30.05 13.77
C ALA A 689 -22.23 -29.16 15.03
N TYR A 690 -21.58 -27.99 15.04
CA TYR A 690 -21.62 -27.07 16.17
C TYR A 690 -22.98 -26.37 16.30
N ASN A 691 -23.52 -25.84 15.19
CA ASN A 691 -24.86 -25.24 15.18
C ASN A 691 -25.96 -26.28 15.43
N PHE A 692 -25.75 -27.54 15.04
CA PHE A 692 -26.66 -28.65 15.35
C PHE A 692 -26.58 -29.07 16.83
N LEU A 693 -25.39 -29.04 17.45
CA LEU A 693 -25.24 -29.26 18.90
C LEU A 693 -25.87 -28.14 19.73
N ASP A 694 -25.68 -26.87 19.34
CA ASP A 694 -26.31 -25.71 20.01
C ASP A 694 -27.83 -25.64 19.76
N ALA A 695 -28.29 -25.98 18.55
CA ALA A 695 -29.72 -26.12 18.23
C ALA A 695 -30.36 -27.32 18.94
N SER A 696 -29.62 -28.42 19.16
CA SER A 696 -30.13 -29.62 19.83
C SER A 696 -30.48 -29.35 21.31
N TRP A 697 -29.78 -28.44 21.98
CA TRP A 697 -30.12 -28.00 23.34
C TRP A 697 -31.48 -27.27 23.42
N TRP A 698 -31.90 -26.62 22.32
CA TRP A 698 -33.23 -25.98 22.20
C TRP A 698 -34.31 -26.94 21.68
N LEU A 699 -33.92 -27.97 20.92
CA LEU A 699 -34.82 -28.96 20.32
C LEU A 699 -35.40 -29.98 21.30
N PHE A 700 -34.90 -30.07 22.54
CA PHE A 700 -35.50 -30.94 23.57
C PHE A 700 -36.54 -30.25 24.47
N LYS A 701 -36.60 -28.91 24.47
CA LYS A 701 -37.53 -28.16 25.34
C LYS A 701 -38.90 -27.90 24.71
N GLN A 702 -38.98 -27.88 23.37
CA GLN A 702 -40.20 -27.57 22.61
C GLN A 702 -41.08 -28.80 22.26
N PRO A 703 -40.55 -30.01 22.01
CA PRO A 703 -41.39 -31.19 21.78
C PRO A 703 -42.09 -31.69 23.05
N ALA A 704 -41.50 -31.47 24.24
CA ALA A 704 -42.10 -31.82 25.53
C ALA A 704 -43.34 -30.97 25.86
N VAL A 705 -43.45 -29.75 25.30
CA VAL A 705 -44.61 -28.87 25.44
C VAL A 705 -45.63 -29.09 24.31
N GLY A 706 -45.18 -29.47 23.11
CA GLY A 706 -46.04 -29.83 21.97
C GLY A 706 -46.71 -31.21 22.07
N ALA A 707 -46.08 -32.18 22.75
CA ALA A 707 -46.65 -33.51 22.99
C ALA A 707 -47.88 -33.47 23.93
N VAL A 708 -48.06 -32.40 24.70
CA VAL A 708 -49.21 -32.22 25.61
C VAL A 708 -50.48 -31.76 24.86
N LYS A 709 -50.41 -31.42 23.56
CA LYS A 709 -51.57 -30.84 22.82
C LYS A 709 -51.96 -31.46 21.46
N GLY A 710 -51.28 -32.49 20.92
CA GLY A 710 -51.56 -32.90 19.51
C GLY A 710 -51.43 -34.37 19.07
N GLY A 711 -50.85 -35.27 19.86
CA GLY A 711 -50.85 -36.72 19.54
C GLY A 711 -50.12 -37.18 18.25
N PRO A 712 -50.24 -38.47 17.87
CA PRO A 712 -49.25 -39.22 17.07
C PRO A 712 -49.18 -38.93 15.55
N VAL A 713 -50.11 -38.14 14.99
CA VAL A 713 -50.24 -37.99 13.53
C VAL A 713 -49.25 -36.97 12.93
N GLY A 714 -48.72 -36.05 13.74
CA GLY A 714 -47.75 -35.04 13.28
C GLY A 714 -46.33 -35.54 13.06
N LEU A 715 -45.99 -36.77 13.48
CA LEU A 715 -44.61 -37.29 13.46
C LEU A 715 -44.29 -38.12 12.21
N VAL A 716 -45.31 -38.63 11.50
CA VAL A 716 -45.13 -39.58 10.39
C VAL A 716 -45.08 -38.90 9.01
N THR A 717 -45.66 -37.72 8.86
CA THR A 717 -45.65 -36.97 7.58
C THR A 717 -44.33 -36.26 7.29
N GLY A 718 -43.48 -36.04 8.31
CA GLY A 718 -42.19 -35.34 8.17
C GLY A 718 -41.01 -36.20 7.69
N LEU A 719 -41.06 -37.52 7.84
CA LEU A 719 -39.91 -38.41 7.57
C LEU A 719 -39.97 -39.14 6.21
N GLY A 720 -41.08 -39.02 5.47
CA GLY A 720 -41.35 -39.84 4.28
C GLY A 720 -40.83 -39.35 2.93
N LYS A 721 -40.07 -38.24 2.85
CA LYS A 721 -39.68 -37.64 1.55
C LYS A 721 -38.18 -37.38 1.34
N ALA A 722 -37.30 -37.95 2.17
CA ALA A 722 -35.86 -37.70 2.10
C ALA A 722 -34.97 -38.92 1.80
N GLY A 723 -35.51 -40.08 1.41
CA GLY A 723 -34.71 -41.31 1.32
C GLY A 723 -35.05 -42.24 0.17
N PHE A 724 -34.61 -41.92 -1.04
CA PHE A 724 -34.37 -42.85 -2.17
C PHE A 724 -33.58 -42.07 -3.24
N GLY A 725 -32.41 -42.46 -3.74
CA GLY A 725 -31.57 -43.63 -3.55
C GLY A 725 -30.33 -43.48 -4.45
N LEU A 726 -29.16 -43.76 -3.88
CA LEU A 726 -27.83 -43.84 -4.48
C LEU A 726 -27.74 -44.92 -5.57
N ILE A 727 -26.98 -44.68 -6.66
CA ILE A 727 -26.18 -45.71 -7.36
C ILE A 727 -24.84 -45.12 -7.82
N ALA A 728 -23.75 -45.86 -7.56
CA ALA A 728 -22.36 -45.56 -7.86
C ALA A 728 -21.78 -46.48 -8.97
N LYS A 729 -20.99 -45.88 -9.90
CA LYS A 729 -19.73 -46.32 -10.61
C LYS A 729 -19.62 -47.74 -11.25
N PRO A 730 -18.57 -48.10 -12.06
CA PRO A 730 -17.41 -47.35 -12.62
C PRO A 730 -17.14 -47.56 -14.14
N GLY A 731 -16.26 -46.74 -14.73
CA GLY A 731 -15.66 -46.97 -16.07
C GLY A 731 -14.23 -47.49 -15.99
N SER A 732 -13.91 -48.50 -16.80
CA SER A 732 -12.61 -49.19 -16.87
C SER A 732 -11.96 -49.08 -18.26
N GLY A 733 -10.65 -48.78 -18.28
CA GLY A 733 -9.63 -49.47 -19.10
C GLY A 733 -9.46 -49.16 -20.60
N LYS A 734 -8.17 -48.98 -20.96
CA LYS A 734 -7.47 -49.03 -22.28
C LYS A 734 -7.13 -47.63 -22.86
N SER A 735 -5.92 -47.30 -23.33
CA SER A 735 -4.62 -47.98 -23.50
C SER A 735 -3.69 -46.92 -24.12
N LEU A 736 -2.59 -46.47 -23.51
CA LEU A 736 -1.25 -47.07 -23.53
C LEU A 736 -0.91 -47.89 -24.81
N ASN A 737 -0.87 -47.25 -25.99
CA ASN A 737 -0.16 -47.84 -27.15
C ASN A 737 0.24 -46.86 -28.29
N ILE A 738 0.34 -45.54 -28.02
CA ILE A 738 0.60 -44.54 -29.09
C ILE A 738 2.01 -43.93 -29.03
N LEU A 739 2.77 -44.11 -27.93
CA LEU A 739 4.11 -43.49 -27.80
C LEU A 739 5.30 -44.37 -28.22
N TYR A 740 5.11 -45.66 -28.51
CA TYR A 740 6.22 -46.55 -28.90
C TYR A 740 6.49 -46.57 -30.42
N ARG A 741 5.75 -45.78 -31.20
CA ARG A 741 5.84 -45.78 -32.68
C ARG A 741 6.40 -44.50 -33.30
N LEU A 742 6.73 -43.49 -32.50
CA LEU A 742 7.15 -42.20 -33.06
C LEU A 742 8.66 -42.00 -33.17
N PHE A 743 9.49 -42.80 -32.50
CA PHE A 743 10.94 -42.58 -32.53
C PHE A 743 11.70 -43.91 -32.57
N GLY A 744 11.86 -44.42 -33.79
CA GLY A 744 12.82 -45.46 -34.11
C GLY A 744 14.25 -44.91 -34.18
N PRO A 745 15.26 -45.80 -34.22
CA PRO A 745 16.54 -45.54 -33.58
C PRO A 745 17.65 -45.20 -34.57
N GLY A 746 18.48 -44.23 -34.18
CA GLY A 746 19.90 -44.23 -34.51
C GLY A 746 20.37 -43.13 -35.46
N GLY A 747 21.36 -42.39 -34.99
CA GLY A 747 22.56 -42.21 -35.81
C GLY A 747 22.79 -40.84 -36.44
N PHE A 748 22.73 -39.76 -35.66
CA PHE A 748 23.56 -38.57 -35.94
C PHE A 748 23.82 -37.65 -34.74
N GLU A 749 23.40 -38.02 -33.52
CA GLU A 749 23.47 -37.14 -32.34
C GLU A 749 24.77 -37.28 -31.51
N SER A 750 25.57 -38.31 -31.73
CA SER A 750 26.66 -38.69 -30.83
C SER A 750 27.92 -37.81 -30.90
N LEU A 751 28.06 -36.93 -31.90
CA LEU A 751 29.23 -36.04 -32.02
C LEU A 751 28.93 -34.57 -31.65
N LEU A 752 27.67 -34.14 -31.78
CA LEU A 752 27.21 -32.82 -31.29
C LEU A 752 26.86 -32.85 -29.79
N MET A 753 26.39 -34.00 -29.28
CA MET A 753 26.14 -34.22 -27.85
C MET A 753 27.39 -34.00 -27.00
N GLY A 754 28.60 -34.32 -27.47
CA GLY A 754 29.82 -34.12 -26.67
C GLY A 754 30.12 -32.65 -26.33
N LEU A 755 29.82 -31.73 -27.25
CA LEU A 755 30.05 -30.29 -27.06
C LEU A 755 28.85 -29.59 -26.40
N VAL A 756 27.64 -30.12 -26.61
CA VAL A 756 26.40 -29.60 -26.01
C VAL A 756 26.18 -30.13 -24.59
N LEU A 757 26.57 -31.37 -24.27
CA LEU A 757 26.44 -31.97 -22.92
C LEU A 757 27.26 -31.24 -21.87
N THR A 758 28.42 -30.69 -22.23
CA THR A 758 29.25 -29.94 -21.27
C THR A 758 28.62 -28.59 -20.91
N ARG A 759 27.82 -28.00 -21.81
CA ARG A 759 27.00 -26.79 -21.52
C ARG A 759 25.62 -27.11 -20.95
N LEU A 760 25.00 -28.24 -21.34
CA LEU A 760 23.71 -28.72 -20.82
C LEU A 760 23.81 -29.34 -19.43
N ALA A 761 24.95 -29.90 -19.02
CA ALA A 761 25.12 -30.44 -17.67
C ALA A 761 24.95 -29.34 -16.59
N MET A 762 25.34 -28.10 -16.91
CA MET A 762 25.12 -26.94 -16.04
C MET A 762 23.65 -26.46 -16.05
N PHE A 763 22.93 -26.61 -17.17
CA PHE A 763 21.49 -26.26 -17.26
C PHE A 763 20.58 -27.35 -16.68
N GLY A 764 20.92 -28.63 -16.84
CA GLY A 764 20.13 -29.77 -16.38
C GLY A 764 20.09 -29.93 -14.86
N LEU A 765 21.13 -29.50 -14.14
CA LEU A 765 21.15 -29.59 -12.67
C LEU A 765 20.10 -28.69 -11.99
N LEU A 766 19.59 -27.65 -12.68
CA LEU A 766 18.62 -26.70 -12.12
C LEU A 766 17.29 -26.70 -12.88
N ALA A 767 17.30 -26.91 -14.20
CA ALA A 767 16.09 -26.85 -15.03
C ALA A 767 15.12 -28.04 -14.81
N TYR A 768 15.63 -29.25 -14.53
CA TYR A 768 14.77 -30.42 -14.29
C TYR A 768 14.01 -30.35 -12.96
N PRO A 769 14.64 -29.94 -11.83
CA PRO A 769 13.92 -29.62 -10.61
C PRO A 769 12.84 -28.54 -10.80
N ALA A 770 13.19 -27.41 -11.44
CA ALA A 770 12.26 -26.32 -11.69
C ALA A 770 11.05 -26.74 -12.53
N LEU A 771 11.29 -27.51 -13.62
CA LEU A 771 10.23 -28.03 -14.48
C LEU A 771 9.34 -29.08 -13.79
N GLY A 772 9.92 -29.88 -12.88
CA GLY A 772 9.20 -30.86 -12.06
C GLY A 772 8.27 -30.20 -11.02
N ILE A 773 8.76 -29.15 -10.36
CA ILE A 773 7.95 -28.29 -9.47
C ILE A 773 6.82 -27.63 -10.26
N TYR A 774 7.14 -27.01 -11.39
CA TYR A 774 6.17 -26.34 -12.27
C TYR A 774 5.03 -27.28 -12.68
N LYS A 775 5.35 -28.43 -13.30
CA LYS A 775 4.32 -29.37 -13.79
C LYS A 775 3.45 -29.97 -12.67
N SER A 776 3.97 -30.06 -11.45
CA SER A 776 3.24 -30.64 -10.33
C SER A 776 2.27 -29.66 -9.66
N ILE A 777 2.65 -28.39 -9.54
CA ILE A 777 1.84 -27.40 -8.82
C ILE A 777 0.76 -26.80 -9.76
N VAL A 778 1.04 -26.66 -11.05
CA VAL A 778 0.25 -25.88 -12.03
C VAL A 778 -1.18 -26.40 -12.30
N GLY A 779 -1.51 -27.64 -11.89
CA GLY A 779 -2.81 -28.27 -12.14
C GLY A 779 -4.01 -27.59 -11.47
N SER A 780 -3.79 -26.79 -10.41
CA SER A 780 -4.86 -26.10 -9.66
C SER A 780 -4.60 -24.62 -9.37
N LEU A 781 -3.50 -24.05 -9.87
CA LEU A 781 -3.14 -22.65 -9.62
C LEU A 781 -3.94 -21.67 -10.50
N SER A 782 -4.26 -20.52 -9.95
CA SER A 782 -4.72 -19.33 -10.67
C SER A 782 -3.63 -18.80 -11.63
N LYS A 783 -4.03 -17.92 -12.55
CA LYS A 783 -3.09 -17.26 -13.48
C LYS A 783 -2.01 -16.47 -12.73
N THR A 784 -2.39 -15.82 -11.64
CA THR A 784 -1.50 -15.00 -10.80
C THR A 784 -0.47 -15.86 -10.09
N GLU A 785 -0.90 -16.95 -9.44
CA GLU A 785 0.02 -17.88 -8.78
C GLU A 785 1.00 -18.53 -9.76
N LYS A 786 0.58 -18.80 -11.00
CA LYS A 786 1.49 -19.29 -12.05
C LYS A 786 2.56 -18.27 -12.39
N LYS A 787 2.22 -16.98 -12.53
CA LYS A 787 3.21 -15.93 -12.77
C LYS A 787 4.20 -15.80 -11.62
N VAL A 788 3.73 -15.84 -10.37
CA VAL A 788 4.60 -15.82 -9.18
C VAL A 788 5.54 -17.01 -9.18
N LEU A 789 5.01 -18.20 -9.49
CA LEU A 789 5.81 -19.43 -9.59
C LEU A 789 6.86 -19.34 -10.71
N GLU A 790 6.50 -18.84 -11.89
CA GLU A 790 7.41 -18.66 -13.02
C GLU A 790 8.54 -17.67 -12.67
N ALA A 791 8.19 -16.52 -12.09
CA ALA A 791 9.15 -15.53 -11.59
C ALA A 791 10.08 -16.13 -10.54
N ARG A 792 9.54 -16.90 -9.58
CA ARG A 792 10.33 -17.58 -8.54
C ARG A 792 11.31 -18.57 -9.15
N LEU A 793 10.85 -19.43 -10.07
CA LEU A 793 11.70 -20.42 -10.70
C LEU A 793 12.82 -19.78 -11.53
N ALA A 794 12.51 -18.71 -12.28
CA ALA A 794 13.51 -17.95 -13.03
C ALA A 794 14.56 -17.29 -12.11
N HIS A 795 14.10 -16.73 -11.00
CA HIS A 795 14.98 -16.18 -9.97
C HIS A 795 15.89 -17.24 -9.33
N ASP A 796 15.31 -18.37 -8.92
CA ASP A 796 16.03 -19.45 -8.27
C ASP A 796 17.10 -20.06 -9.21
N GLU A 797 16.79 -20.22 -10.50
CA GLU A 797 17.75 -20.65 -11.52
C GLU A 797 18.89 -19.63 -11.71
N TYR A 798 18.57 -18.35 -11.76
CA TYR A 798 19.56 -17.28 -11.88
C TYR A 798 20.51 -17.25 -10.67
N PHE A 799 19.95 -17.30 -9.45
CA PHE A 799 20.73 -17.22 -8.22
C PHE A 799 21.67 -18.43 -8.07
N ALA A 800 21.19 -19.62 -8.38
CA ALA A 800 22.01 -20.83 -8.32
C ALA A 800 23.16 -20.85 -9.35
N LYS A 801 23.06 -20.08 -10.45
CA LYS A 801 24.16 -19.88 -11.41
C LYS A 801 25.18 -18.84 -10.92
N MET A 802 24.72 -17.77 -10.26
CA MET A 802 25.56 -16.68 -9.80
C MET A 802 26.34 -17.01 -8.52
N ASP A 803 25.73 -17.78 -7.62
CA ASP A 803 26.32 -18.19 -6.34
C ASP A 803 26.12 -19.71 -6.08
N PRO A 804 26.93 -20.56 -6.74
CA PRO A 804 26.80 -22.00 -6.60
C PRO A 804 27.11 -22.45 -5.17
N ILE A 805 26.33 -23.41 -4.67
CA ILE A 805 26.49 -23.90 -3.30
C ILE A 805 27.81 -24.66 -3.09
N GLY A 806 28.56 -24.29 -2.05
CA GLY A 806 29.86 -24.91 -1.74
C GLY A 806 29.73 -26.29 -1.09
N GLU A 807 30.79 -27.10 -1.15
CA GLU A 807 30.80 -28.45 -0.55
C GLU A 807 30.51 -28.43 0.95
N GLN A 808 31.02 -27.44 1.68
CA GLN A 808 30.78 -27.30 3.12
C GLN A 808 29.29 -27.06 3.42
N GLU A 809 28.64 -26.18 2.66
CA GLU A 809 27.22 -25.88 2.81
C GLU A 809 26.35 -27.10 2.44
N ILE A 810 26.72 -27.85 1.39
CA ILE A 810 26.09 -29.13 1.06
C ILE A 810 26.14 -30.09 2.25
N GLN A 811 27.28 -30.23 2.91
CA GLN A 811 27.41 -31.08 4.10
C GLN A 811 26.55 -30.57 5.25
N VAL A 812 26.50 -29.26 5.49
CA VAL A 812 25.64 -28.65 6.52
C VAL A 812 24.17 -28.99 6.26
N VAL A 813 23.68 -28.81 5.03
CA VAL A 813 22.30 -29.14 4.64
C VAL A 813 22.00 -30.62 4.87
N LEU A 814 22.89 -31.50 4.40
CA LEU A 814 22.72 -32.95 4.52
C LEU A 814 22.88 -33.48 5.96
N SER A 815 23.70 -32.86 6.80
CA SER A 815 23.79 -33.22 8.21
C SER A 815 22.59 -32.71 9.01
N SER A 816 22.04 -31.57 8.59
CA SER A 816 20.89 -30.94 9.23
C SER A 816 19.59 -31.62 8.84
N PHE A 817 19.53 -32.25 7.67
CA PHE A 817 18.38 -33.02 7.16
C PHE A 817 18.60 -34.54 7.34
N GLY A 818 17.74 -35.22 8.09
CA GLY A 818 17.92 -36.62 8.54
C GLY A 818 18.74 -36.77 9.83
N GLY A 819 19.35 -35.66 10.28
CA GLY A 819 20.19 -35.51 11.48
C GLY A 819 21.45 -36.37 11.44
N GLY A 820 22.61 -35.70 11.54
CA GLY A 820 23.95 -36.30 11.53
C GLY A 820 24.05 -37.63 12.28
N LYS A 821 24.81 -38.56 11.67
CA LYS A 821 25.29 -39.76 12.34
C LYS A 821 26.14 -39.41 13.55
#